data_AF-A0A938A8L3-F1
#
_entry.id   AF-A0A938A8L3-F1
#
_cell.length_a   1.000
_cell.length_b   1.000
_cell.length_c   1.000
_cell.angle_alpha   90.00
_cell.angle_beta   90.00
_cell.angle_gamma   90.00
#
_symmetry.space_group_name_H-M   'P 1'
#
loop_
_entity.id
_entity.type
_entity.pdbx_description
1 polymer ?
#
loop_
_entity_poly.entity_id
_entity_poly.type
_entity_poly.pdbx_seq_one_letter_code
_entity_poly.pdbx_strand_id
1 'polypeptide(L)'
;MSNLVFWLLIATVAIAPLPFASNRPLPWSVLSVVVAALLLLWGLDRVRAVLSQGAIVVLRSSASIDGPSQPTPAAVIIDRIALIFAVAFGALIAWYWFQISSVSAGLAHPAWAEAAHSLGEPLAGAIALDPGVGAQQAMRLLAYGGVFFLAFVLCRDRQRARWAFIALAVAGLAYAAYGLFALFAGYKTVLGIVPSPYSRSVTSTFINRNSYATYAGLCVVIAMGPLLSELRHLVRSGASPIAVLRTVSEEATPVFYLSALAIAIGVMAVILTGSRAGVASLLLGLAVFALGMLIVRDLSLRAFLVLIGIGGLSIAAVMTISGGFLAERVSDGIEHDARWVLFEIGRQVAGERPVIGHGLGGFAAAFNGGLQASPGFDAYVDYAHNSYLELAVEGGIPALLLSLALAGMAVGICVAALFSRARGTSFAIAAIAGTALVAGHSMADFSLQMPAVAVTFMLMLGVASAQSLAAARNRREVTVGADEPAAAPSPKTRRRRRRGSSRPISADDSVTPPPEFDLPWTRPGASVPREFVQPAPQVPLSLERGSAPPRDAQLNMPRRRPDPREGPLLSPAADHWGDAEKLKGRRETAFTRDQETAADGGAGPESYKAALARWQSLRQAAPAPGPTATTPTPGLPTAHDVRTAPGSSTPPDDPGHTVSAEPPPIVDATAPQPPMPPAWPGEARRPGGEQTAQEGEPSDTPGNVVRLPLSRRP
;
A
#
# COMPACT_ATOMS: atom_id res chain seq x y z
N MET A 1 -19.30 13.65 15.66
CA MET A 1 -18.72 12.33 15.30
C MET A 1 -17.42 12.44 14.48
N SER A 2 -17.35 13.32 13.47
CA SER A 2 -16.25 13.39 12.48
C SER A 2 -14.78 13.24 12.96
N ASN A 3 -14.38 13.74 14.14
CA ASN A 3 -13.02 13.52 14.66
C ASN A 3 -12.73 12.05 15.03
N LEU A 4 -13.73 11.33 15.56
CA LEU A 4 -13.60 9.91 15.90
C LEU A 4 -13.44 9.07 14.63
N VAL A 5 -14.29 9.31 13.61
CA VAL A 5 -14.21 8.62 12.31
C VAL A 5 -12.84 8.85 11.66
N PHE A 6 -12.29 10.06 11.74
CA PHE A 6 -10.94 10.35 11.25
C PHE A 6 -9.87 9.50 11.95
N TRP A 7 -9.80 9.52 13.28
CA TRP A 7 -8.76 8.76 13.98
C TRP A 7 -8.92 7.24 13.86
N LEU A 8 -10.16 6.73 13.81
CA LEU A 8 -10.42 5.32 13.54
C LEU A 8 -10.00 4.92 12.11
N LEU A 9 -10.22 5.77 11.09
CA LEU A 9 -9.73 5.54 9.74
C LEU A 9 -8.20 5.46 9.71
N ILE A 10 -7.51 6.41 10.36
CA ILE A 10 -6.05 6.40 10.46
C ILE A 10 -5.54 5.14 11.15
N ALA A 11 -6.14 4.75 12.28
CA ALA A 11 -5.78 3.53 13.00
C ALA A 11 -6.02 2.27 12.15
N THR A 12 -7.14 2.21 11.42
CA THR A 12 -7.48 1.09 10.52
C THR A 12 -6.43 0.91 9.43
N VAL A 13 -6.03 1.99 8.76
CA VAL A 13 -4.99 1.94 7.72
C VAL A 13 -3.61 1.64 8.31
N ALA A 14 -3.26 2.20 9.47
CA ALA A 14 -1.98 1.96 10.14
C ALA A 14 -1.83 0.51 10.68
N ILE A 15 -2.94 -0.16 11.03
CA ILE A 15 -2.94 -1.55 11.51
C ILE A 15 -3.05 -2.57 10.36
N ALA A 16 -3.58 -2.18 9.19
CA ALA A 16 -3.73 -3.07 8.03
C ALA A 16 -2.46 -3.87 7.63
N PRO A 17 -1.21 -3.38 7.77
CA PRO A 17 -0.02 -4.17 7.49
C PRO A 17 0.21 -5.32 8.49
N LEU A 18 -0.26 -5.19 9.74
CA LEU A 18 0.08 -6.10 10.84
C LEU A 18 -0.30 -7.55 10.54
N PRO A 19 -1.55 -7.92 10.20
CA PRO A 19 -1.89 -9.33 9.94
C PRO A 19 -1.54 -9.76 8.50
N PHE A 20 -0.25 -10.05 8.24
CA PHE A 20 0.22 -10.51 6.92
C PHE A 20 -0.15 -9.57 5.76
N ALA A 21 0.02 -8.26 5.97
CA ALA A 21 -0.43 -7.21 5.05
C ALA A 21 -1.94 -7.21 4.73
N SER A 22 -2.73 -7.78 5.65
CA SER A 22 -4.15 -8.12 5.48
C SER A 22 -4.44 -9.09 4.34
N ASN A 23 -3.45 -9.81 3.81
CA ASN A 23 -3.61 -10.76 2.69
C ASN A 23 -4.09 -12.14 3.14
N ARG A 24 -5.12 -12.19 4.00
CA ARG A 24 -5.80 -13.42 4.44
C ARG A 24 -7.31 -13.16 4.63
N PRO A 25 -8.19 -14.19 4.48
CA PRO A 25 -9.65 -14.08 4.58
C PRO A 25 -10.17 -13.25 5.75
N LEU A 26 -9.77 -13.58 6.98
CA LEU A 26 -10.22 -12.87 8.18
C LEU A 26 -9.73 -11.41 8.20
N PRO A 27 -8.43 -11.10 8.08
CA PRO A 27 -7.93 -9.72 8.00
C PRO A 27 -8.59 -8.81 6.96
N TRP A 28 -8.72 -9.23 5.69
CA TRP A 28 -9.34 -8.35 4.69
C TRP A 28 -10.85 -8.18 4.91
N SER A 29 -11.52 -9.17 5.51
CA SER A 29 -12.93 -9.06 5.88
C SER A 29 -13.14 -8.10 7.04
N VAL A 30 -12.32 -8.19 8.09
CA VAL A 30 -12.34 -7.25 9.23
C VAL A 30 -12.04 -5.82 8.76
N LEU A 31 -11.02 -5.64 7.91
CA LEU A 31 -10.70 -4.35 7.29
C LEU A 31 -11.91 -3.76 6.54
N SER A 32 -12.59 -4.59 5.74
CA SER A 32 -13.75 -4.17 4.95
C SER A 32 -14.96 -3.81 5.82
N VAL A 33 -15.25 -4.62 6.85
CA VAL A 33 -16.34 -4.35 7.82
C VAL A 33 -16.08 -3.07 8.61
N VAL A 34 -14.84 -2.84 9.05
CA VAL A 34 -14.48 -1.61 9.77
C VAL A 34 -14.64 -0.38 8.87
N VAL A 35 -14.18 -0.43 7.61
CA VAL A 35 -14.36 0.68 6.66
C VAL A 35 -15.86 0.93 6.36
N ALA A 36 -16.66 -0.12 6.19
CA ALA A 36 -18.10 0.00 6.01
C ALA A 36 -18.78 0.64 7.24
N ALA A 37 -18.41 0.24 8.46
CA ALA A 37 -18.89 0.86 9.69
C ALA A 37 -18.50 2.35 9.79
N LEU A 38 -17.28 2.72 9.37
CA LEU A 38 -16.83 4.12 9.33
C LEU A 38 -17.59 4.96 8.30
N LEU A 39 -17.91 4.39 7.12
CA LEU A 39 -18.77 5.02 6.12
C LEU A 39 -20.19 5.25 6.66
N LEU A 40 -20.78 4.25 7.33
CA LEU A 40 -22.10 4.36 7.95
C LEU A 40 -22.12 5.40 9.08
N LEU A 41 -21.12 5.39 9.97
CA LEU A 41 -20.99 6.38 11.04
C LEU A 41 -20.82 7.81 10.50
N TRP A 42 -20.07 7.97 9.41
CA TRP A 42 -19.95 9.25 8.71
C TRP A 42 -21.28 9.68 8.05
N GLY A 43 -21.96 8.76 7.37
CA GLY A 43 -23.26 9.02 6.72
C GLY A 43 -24.33 9.42 7.73
N LEU A 44 -24.40 8.73 8.87
CA LEU A 44 -25.31 9.06 9.97
C LEU A 44 -24.98 10.43 10.61
N ASP A 45 -23.71 10.81 10.75
CA ASP A 45 -23.30 12.17 11.18
C ASP A 45 -23.77 13.23 10.18
N ARG A 46 -23.73 12.95 8.86
CA ARG A 46 -24.25 13.85 7.82
C ARG A 46 -25.77 13.97 7.85
N VAL A 47 -26.50 12.85 7.92
CA VAL A 47 -27.98 12.86 7.99
C VAL A 47 -28.45 13.58 9.26
N ARG A 48 -27.84 13.33 10.42
CA ARG A 48 -28.13 14.06 11.67
C ARG A 48 -27.82 15.55 11.58
N ALA A 49 -26.76 15.94 10.86
CA ALA A 49 -26.44 17.35 10.63
C ALA A 49 -27.48 18.03 9.73
N VAL A 50 -27.94 17.38 8.66
CA VAL A 50 -28.99 17.90 7.77
C VAL A 50 -30.33 18.00 8.50
N LEU A 51 -30.73 16.95 9.24
CA LEU A 51 -31.98 16.97 10.02
C LEU A 51 -31.98 18.03 11.12
N SER A 52 -30.87 18.20 11.85
CA SER A 52 -30.77 19.25 12.87
C SER A 52 -30.72 20.65 12.25
N GLN A 53 -30.09 20.86 11.10
CA GLN A 53 -30.15 22.13 10.36
C GLN A 53 -31.56 22.41 9.82
N GLY A 54 -32.26 21.40 9.28
CA GLY A 54 -33.66 21.53 8.86
C GLY A 54 -34.58 21.91 10.02
N ALA A 55 -34.45 21.25 11.17
CA ALA A 55 -35.17 21.60 12.39
C ALA A 55 -34.83 23.03 12.89
N ILE A 56 -33.56 23.44 12.83
CA ILE A 56 -33.13 24.80 13.19
C ILE A 56 -33.67 25.85 12.21
N VAL A 57 -33.76 25.56 10.92
CA VAL A 57 -34.36 26.47 9.92
C VAL A 57 -35.87 26.59 10.14
N VAL A 58 -36.59 25.50 10.46
CA VAL A 58 -38.03 25.57 10.81
C VAL A 58 -38.25 26.33 12.13
N LEU A 59 -37.39 26.14 13.13
CA LEU A 59 -37.48 26.89 14.39
C LEU A 59 -37.07 28.37 14.25
N ARG A 60 -36.10 28.69 13.37
CA ARG A 60 -35.69 30.07 13.06
C ARG A 60 -36.56 30.76 12.02
N SER A 61 -37.33 30.06 11.19
CA SER A 61 -38.31 30.70 10.30
C SER A 61 -39.43 31.42 11.08
N SER A 62 -39.52 31.19 12.39
CA SER A 62 -40.39 31.92 13.31
C SER A 62 -39.71 33.16 13.95
N ALA A 63 -38.40 33.37 13.75
CA ALA A 63 -37.65 34.49 14.32
C ALA A 63 -36.40 34.88 13.48
N SER A 64 -36.45 36.08 12.89
CA SER A 64 -35.43 36.77 12.07
C SER A 64 -35.24 36.26 10.63
N ILE A 65 -35.44 37.18 9.68
CA ILE A 65 -35.16 37.02 8.25
C ILE A 65 -33.69 37.39 8.01
N ASP A 66 -32.80 36.42 8.22
CA ASP A 66 -31.45 36.42 7.65
C ASP A 66 -31.18 35.01 7.11
N GLY A 67 -31.14 34.89 5.78
CA GLY A 67 -31.25 33.60 5.08
C GLY A 67 -30.07 32.65 5.32
N PRO A 68 -30.26 31.33 5.11
CA PRO A 68 -29.16 30.38 5.17
C PRO A 68 -28.11 30.75 4.11
N SER A 69 -26.89 31.02 4.56
CA SER A 69 -25.75 31.35 3.71
C SER A 69 -25.60 30.32 2.58
N GLN A 70 -25.77 30.76 1.33
CA GLN A 70 -25.71 29.86 0.17
C GLN A 70 -24.37 29.11 0.15
N PRO A 71 -24.36 27.81 -0.21
CA PRO A 71 -23.11 27.06 -0.32
C PRO A 71 -22.21 27.71 -1.37
N THR A 72 -20.96 28.03 -1.00
CA THR A 72 -20.07 28.76 -1.91
C THR A 72 -19.85 27.96 -3.20
N PRO A 73 -19.73 28.61 -4.38
CA PRO A 73 -19.55 27.91 -5.66
C PRO A 73 -18.38 26.92 -5.70
N ALA A 74 -17.39 27.10 -4.83
CA ALA A 74 -16.27 26.18 -4.68
C ALA A 74 -16.60 24.91 -3.88
N ALA A 75 -17.47 24.97 -2.87
CA ALA A 75 -17.97 23.76 -2.20
C ALA A 75 -18.68 22.85 -3.21
N VAL A 76 -19.54 23.45 -4.05
CA VAL A 76 -20.23 22.79 -5.16
C VAL A 76 -19.26 22.10 -6.13
N ILE A 77 -18.09 22.68 -6.42
CA ILE A 77 -17.08 22.03 -7.29
C ILE A 77 -16.46 20.80 -6.61
N ILE A 78 -16.09 20.89 -5.34
CA ILE A 78 -15.49 19.74 -4.61
C ILE A 78 -16.51 18.60 -4.50
N ASP A 79 -17.78 18.93 -4.24
CA ASP A 79 -18.84 17.93 -4.12
C ASP A 79 -19.25 17.35 -5.48
N ARG A 80 -19.18 18.13 -6.58
CA ARG A 80 -19.29 17.59 -7.96
C ARG A 80 -18.16 16.63 -8.29
N ILE A 81 -16.92 16.95 -7.95
CA ILE A 81 -15.78 16.04 -8.18
C ILE A 81 -15.91 14.77 -7.34
N ALA A 82 -16.33 14.88 -6.08
CA ALA A 82 -16.65 13.72 -5.24
C ALA A 82 -17.75 12.84 -5.86
N LEU A 83 -18.79 13.45 -6.43
CA LEU A 83 -19.85 12.75 -7.15
C LEU A 83 -19.33 12.04 -8.41
N ILE A 84 -18.44 12.66 -9.19
CA ILE A 84 -17.83 12.03 -10.37
C ILE A 84 -16.99 10.81 -9.95
N PHE A 85 -16.17 10.92 -8.88
CA PHE A 85 -15.47 9.76 -8.30
C PHE A 85 -16.45 8.66 -7.87
N ALA A 86 -17.52 9.02 -7.15
CA ALA A 86 -18.48 8.06 -6.64
C ALA A 86 -19.28 7.36 -7.76
N VAL A 87 -19.68 8.07 -8.81
CA VAL A 87 -20.39 7.52 -9.96
C VAL A 87 -19.47 6.63 -10.81
N ALA A 88 -18.24 7.08 -11.11
CA ALA A 88 -17.29 6.28 -11.88
C ALA A 88 -16.84 5.01 -11.12
N PHE A 89 -16.62 5.12 -9.80
CA PHE A 89 -16.34 3.96 -8.96
C PHE A 89 -17.57 3.05 -8.79
N GLY A 90 -18.77 3.62 -8.68
CA GLY A 90 -20.03 2.87 -8.68
C GLY A 90 -20.25 2.09 -9.97
N ALA A 91 -19.92 2.67 -11.12
CA ALA A 91 -19.94 1.98 -12.41
C ALA A 91 -18.94 0.82 -12.49
N LEU A 92 -17.73 1.00 -11.93
CA LEU A 92 -16.73 -0.08 -11.83
C LEU A 92 -17.22 -1.23 -10.95
N ILE A 93 -17.81 -0.94 -9.79
CA ILE A 93 -18.38 -1.96 -8.92
C ILE A 93 -19.61 -2.63 -9.55
N ALA A 94 -20.47 -1.88 -10.25
CA ALA A 94 -21.62 -2.44 -10.97
C ALA A 94 -21.18 -3.38 -12.12
N TRP A 95 -20.09 -3.05 -12.81
CA TRP A 95 -19.48 -3.92 -13.82
C TRP A 95 -19.00 -5.24 -13.21
N TYR A 96 -18.24 -5.19 -12.12
CA TYR A 96 -17.80 -6.40 -11.42
C TYR A 96 -18.97 -7.20 -10.84
N TRP A 97 -19.98 -6.54 -10.29
CA TRP A 97 -21.20 -7.20 -9.81
C TRP A 97 -21.95 -7.92 -10.94
N PHE A 98 -22.02 -7.30 -12.13
CA PHE A 98 -22.59 -7.92 -13.32
C PHE A 98 -21.80 -9.17 -13.77
N GLN A 99 -20.46 -9.14 -13.71
CA GLN A 99 -19.64 -10.32 -14.02
C GLN A 99 -19.87 -11.50 -13.06
N ILE A 100 -20.07 -11.20 -11.77
CA ILE A 100 -20.27 -12.17 -10.68
C ILE A 100 -21.70 -12.71 -10.65
N SER A 101 -22.67 -11.95 -11.16
CA SER A 101 -24.08 -12.35 -11.21
C SER A 101 -24.33 -13.48 -12.20
N SER A 102 -25.41 -14.23 -11.99
CA SER A 102 -25.88 -15.22 -12.97
C SER A 102 -26.32 -14.53 -14.27
N VAL A 103 -25.90 -15.08 -15.40
CA VAL A 103 -26.20 -14.57 -16.75
C VAL A 103 -26.72 -15.68 -17.67
N SER A 104 -27.33 -15.29 -18.79
CA SER A 104 -27.72 -16.24 -19.85
C SER A 104 -26.50 -16.98 -20.41
N ALA A 105 -26.70 -18.23 -20.84
CA ALA A 105 -25.63 -19.11 -21.36
C ALA A 105 -24.73 -18.47 -22.44
N GLY A 106 -25.26 -17.59 -23.30
CA GLY A 106 -24.46 -16.89 -24.33
C GLY A 106 -23.48 -15.82 -23.80
N LEU A 107 -23.57 -15.43 -22.52
CA LEU A 107 -22.64 -14.51 -21.85
C LEU A 107 -21.76 -15.22 -20.82
N ALA A 108 -22.20 -16.37 -20.31
CA ALA A 108 -21.47 -17.14 -19.31
C ALA A 108 -20.09 -17.59 -19.82
N HIS A 109 -19.18 -17.90 -18.89
CA HIS A 109 -17.92 -18.56 -19.24
C HIS A 109 -18.20 -20.01 -19.71
N PRO A 110 -17.61 -20.50 -20.81
CA PRO A 110 -17.84 -21.87 -21.32
C PRO A 110 -17.62 -22.97 -20.29
N ALA A 111 -16.65 -22.81 -19.40
CA ALA A 111 -16.38 -23.69 -18.26
C ALA A 111 -17.62 -24.00 -17.39
N TRP A 112 -18.64 -23.12 -17.33
CA TRP A 112 -19.89 -23.42 -16.63
C TRP A 112 -20.71 -24.53 -17.30
N ALA A 113 -20.69 -24.61 -18.63
CA ALA A 113 -21.35 -25.69 -19.38
C ALA A 113 -20.57 -27.01 -19.23
N GLU A 114 -19.24 -26.95 -19.26
CA GLU A 114 -18.37 -28.10 -19.02
C GLU A 114 -18.54 -28.66 -17.59
N ALA A 115 -18.61 -27.77 -16.59
CA ALA A 115 -18.87 -28.15 -15.20
C ALA A 115 -20.28 -28.73 -15.01
N ALA A 116 -21.32 -28.13 -15.61
CA ALA A 116 -22.69 -28.65 -15.57
C ALA A 116 -22.79 -30.05 -16.20
N HIS A 117 -22.16 -30.25 -17.36
CA HIS A 117 -22.08 -31.55 -18.01
C HIS A 117 -21.32 -32.59 -17.16
N SER A 118 -20.20 -32.19 -16.53
CA SER A 118 -19.36 -33.09 -15.72
C SER A 118 -20.00 -33.47 -14.38
N LEU A 119 -20.84 -32.60 -13.81
CA LEU A 119 -21.58 -32.85 -12.57
C LEU A 119 -22.95 -33.51 -12.81
N GLY A 120 -23.46 -33.47 -14.04
CA GLY A 120 -24.79 -34.00 -14.38
C GLY A 120 -25.96 -33.12 -13.93
N GLU A 121 -25.68 -31.87 -13.52
CA GLU A 121 -26.67 -30.95 -12.95
C GLU A 121 -26.63 -29.56 -13.65
N PRO A 122 -27.78 -28.88 -13.83
CA PRO A 122 -27.83 -27.58 -14.46
C PRO A 122 -27.26 -26.48 -13.55
N LEU A 123 -26.13 -25.89 -13.95
CA LEU A 123 -25.51 -24.77 -13.24
C LEU A 123 -25.96 -23.41 -13.79
N ALA A 124 -26.18 -22.44 -12.91
CA ALA A 124 -26.36 -21.04 -13.28
C ALA A 124 -25.00 -20.42 -13.62
N GLY A 125 -24.72 -20.21 -14.90
CA GLY A 125 -23.45 -19.65 -15.36
C GLY A 125 -23.28 -18.16 -15.04
N ALA A 126 -22.03 -17.75 -14.82
CA ALA A 126 -21.61 -16.35 -14.65
C ALA A 126 -20.55 -15.98 -15.71
N ILE A 127 -20.25 -14.68 -15.91
CA ILE A 127 -19.06 -14.28 -16.69
C ILE A 127 -17.80 -14.67 -15.92
N ALA A 128 -17.84 -14.55 -14.59
CA ALA A 128 -16.77 -14.96 -13.70
C ALA A 128 -16.60 -16.48 -13.66
N LEU A 129 -15.33 -16.92 -13.72
CA LEU A 129 -14.93 -18.29 -13.43
C LEU A 129 -15.14 -18.66 -11.96
N ASP A 130 -14.86 -17.74 -11.04
CA ASP A 130 -15.14 -17.90 -9.60
C ASP A 130 -15.87 -16.66 -9.04
N PRO A 131 -17.22 -16.67 -9.05
CA PRO A 131 -18.05 -15.64 -8.43
C PRO A 131 -17.79 -15.43 -6.93
N GLY A 132 -17.34 -16.47 -6.22
CA GLY A 132 -17.07 -16.43 -4.78
C GLY A 132 -15.80 -15.65 -4.44
N VAL A 133 -14.72 -15.88 -5.19
CA VAL A 133 -13.49 -15.07 -5.10
C VAL A 133 -13.74 -13.65 -5.63
N GLY A 134 -14.53 -13.52 -6.71
CA GLY A 134 -14.96 -12.23 -7.23
C GLY A 134 -15.70 -11.38 -6.19
N ALA A 135 -16.64 -11.95 -5.43
CA ALA A 135 -17.34 -11.25 -4.35
C ALA A 135 -16.37 -10.78 -3.25
N GLN A 136 -15.36 -11.59 -2.89
CA GLN A 136 -14.33 -11.21 -1.93
C GLN A 136 -13.38 -10.13 -2.44
N GLN A 137 -13.09 -10.08 -3.73
CA GLN A 137 -12.36 -8.98 -4.35
C GLN A 137 -13.22 -7.70 -4.42
N ALA A 138 -14.50 -7.80 -4.79
CA ALA A 138 -15.42 -6.65 -4.85
C ALA A 138 -15.59 -5.99 -3.47
N MET A 139 -15.69 -6.80 -2.40
CA MET A 139 -15.69 -6.33 -1.01
C MET A 139 -14.40 -5.54 -0.67
N ARG A 140 -13.23 -6.04 -1.08
CA ARG A 140 -11.94 -5.36 -0.89
C ARG A 140 -11.88 -4.03 -1.67
N LEU A 141 -12.29 -4.02 -2.93
CA LEU A 141 -12.36 -2.81 -3.74
C LEU A 141 -13.27 -1.75 -3.12
N LEU A 142 -14.46 -2.14 -2.63
CA LEU A 142 -15.37 -1.27 -1.89
C LEU A 142 -14.71 -0.65 -0.64
N ALA A 143 -13.92 -1.44 0.11
CA ALA A 143 -13.15 -0.92 1.23
C ALA A 143 -12.07 0.09 0.77
N TYR A 144 -11.37 -0.17 -0.34
CA TYR A 144 -10.35 0.74 -0.87
C TYR A 144 -10.96 2.08 -1.33
N GLY A 145 -12.08 2.03 -2.06
CA GLY A 145 -12.85 3.20 -2.44
C GLY A 145 -13.44 3.95 -1.24
N GLY A 146 -13.88 3.22 -0.20
CA GLY A 146 -14.32 3.76 1.07
C GLY A 146 -13.23 4.54 1.82
N VAL A 147 -12.00 4.01 1.86
CA VAL A 147 -10.83 4.70 2.44
C VAL A 147 -10.48 5.95 1.66
N PHE A 148 -10.46 5.89 0.31
CA PHE A 148 -10.26 7.07 -0.54
C PHE A 148 -11.34 8.14 -0.27
N PHE A 149 -12.61 7.75 -0.27
CA PHE A 149 -13.73 8.67 -0.06
C PHE A 149 -13.70 9.32 1.33
N LEU A 150 -13.51 8.53 2.40
CA LEU A 150 -13.41 9.04 3.77
C LEU A 150 -12.21 9.99 3.91
N ALA A 151 -11.04 9.66 3.35
CA ALA A 151 -9.90 10.56 3.30
C ALA A 151 -10.24 11.87 2.56
N PHE A 152 -10.90 11.77 1.40
CA PHE A 152 -11.26 12.91 0.57
C PHE A 152 -12.23 13.88 1.27
N VAL A 153 -13.21 13.37 2.01
CA VAL A 153 -14.17 14.23 2.74
C VAL A 153 -13.66 14.72 4.09
N LEU A 154 -12.89 13.90 4.84
CA LEU A 154 -12.41 14.24 6.18
C LEU A 154 -11.18 15.16 6.15
N CYS A 155 -10.29 15.00 5.17
CA CYS A 155 -9.03 15.75 5.04
C CYS A 155 -9.12 16.92 4.06
N ARG A 156 -10.32 17.49 3.87
CA ARG A 156 -10.48 18.88 3.41
C ARG A 156 -9.84 19.87 4.41
N ASP A 157 -9.84 19.50 5.69
CA ASP A 157 -9.10 20.20 6.73
C ASP A 157 -7.58 19.91 6.64
N ARG A 158 -6.77 20.98 6.73
CA ARG A 158 -5.30 20.92 6.58
C ARG A 158 -4.62 20.24 7.77
N GLN A 159 -5.15 20.39 8.99
CA GLN A 159 -4.55 19.80 10.18
C GLN A 159 -4.73 18.28 10.16
N ARG A 160 -5.93 17.79 9.79
CA ARG A 160 -6.19 16.37 9.54
C ARG A 160 -5.34 15.80 8.41
N ALA A 161 -5.17 16.52 7.30
CA ALA A 161 -4.29 16.10 6.22
C ALA A 161 -2.83 15.93 6.69
N ARG A 162 -2.31 16.89 7.49
CA ARG A 162 -0.97 16.80 8.11
C ARG A 162 -0.88 15.60 9.06
N TRP A 163 -1.87 15.40 9.93
CA TRP A 163 -1.89 14.27 10.86
C TRP A 163 -1.98 12.90 10.17
N ALA A 164 -2.73 12.78 9.07
CA ALA A 164 -2.80 11.54 8.29
C ALA A 164 -1.42 11.16 7.73
N PHE A 165 -0.72 12.11 7.12
CA PHE A 165 0.64 11.89 6.60
C PHE A 165 1.66 11.59 7.71
N ILE A 166 1.59 12.29 8.86
CA ILE A 166 2.45 11.99 10.02
C ILE A 166 2.18 10.58 10.56
N ALA A 167 0.92 10.19 10.73
CA ALA A 167 0.56 8.88 11.26
C ALA A 167 0.99 7.73 10.33
N LEU A 168 0.88 7.90 9.00
CA LEU A 168 1.41 6.94 8.04
C LEU A 168 2.94 6.90 8.03
N ALA A 169 3.63 8.04 8.23
CA ALA A 169 5.08 8.06 8.39
C ALA A 169 5.53 7.33 9.69
N VAL A 170 4.79 7.48 10.79
CA VAL A 170 5.00 6.73 12.04
C VAL A 170 4.77 5.24 11.84
N ALA A 171 3.68 4.85 11.19
CA ALA A 171 3.38 3.45 10.89
C ALA A 171 4.49 2.85 10.01
N GLY A 172 4.88 3.53 8.93
CA GLY A 172 5.98 3.12 8.07
C GLY A 172 7.31 2.95 8.82
N LEU A 173 7.67 3.90 9.69
CA LEU A 173 8.84 3.81 10.56
C LEU A 173 8.76 2.59 11.50
N ALA A 174 7.60 2.34 12.12
CA ALA A 174 7.42 1.20 13.02
C ALA A 174 7.57 -0.15 12.29
N TYR A 175 6.95 -0.31 11.12
CA TYR A 175 7.10 -1.53 10.30
C TYR A 175 8.51 -1.69 9.74
N ALA A 176 9.20 -0.59 9.39
CA ALA A 176 10.58 -0.62 8.92
C ALA A 176 11.56 -0.98 10.04
N ALA A 177 11.41 -0.40 11.23
CA ALA A 177 12.18 -0.76 12.42
C ALA A 177 11.94 -2.22 12.82
N TYR A 178 10.68 -2.69 12.84
CA TYR A 178 10.35 -4.09 13.12
C TYR A 178 10.96 -5.05 12.09
N GLY A 179 10.86 -4.74 10.80
CA GLY A 179 11.41 -5.60 9.74
C GLY A 179 12.93 -5.69 9.77
N LEU A 180 13.62 -4.57 10.03
CA LEU A 180 15.06 -4.56 10.21
C LEU A 180 15.47 -5.33 11.47
N PHE A 181 14.75 -5.14 12.59
CA PHE A 181 14.97 -5.91 13.81
C PHE A 181 14.80 -7.41 13.57
N ALA A 182 13.72 -7.85 12.92
CA ALA A 182 13.48 -9.26 12.61
C ALA A 182 14.59 -9.88 11.74
N LEU A 183 15.09 -9.13 10.74
CA LEU A 183 16.22 -9.55 9.91
C LEU A 183 17.51 -9.69 10.74
N PHE A 184 17.91 -8.67 11.50
CA PHE A 184 19.15 -8.69 12.28
C PHE A 184 19.10 -9.62 13.50
N ALA A 185 17.90 -9.90 14.04
CA ALA A 185 17.67 -10.93 15.06
C ALA A 185 17.65 -12.37 14.49
N GLY A 186 17.75 -12.53 13.16
CA GLY A 186 17.78 -13.85 12.51
C GLY A 186 16.44 -14.60 12.54
N TYR A 187 15.31 -13.90 12.65
CA TYR A 187 13.99 -14.53 12.69
C TYR A 187 13.65 -15.17 11.33
N LYS A 188 13.35 -16.47 11.36
CA LYS A 188 12.97 -17.28 10.19
C LYS A 188 11.46 -17.29 9.93
N THR A 189 10.67 -16.59 10.73
CA THR A 189 9.21 -16.54 10.67
C THR A 189 8.68 -15.11 10.66
N VAL A 190 7.69 -14.84 9.82
CA VAL A 190 6.92 -13.59 9.85
C VAL A 190 6.04 -13.60 11.10
N LEU A 191 6.19 -12.57 11.94
CA LEU A 191 5.49 -12.41 13.23
C LEU A 191 5.69 -13.55 14.24
N GLY A 192 6.70 -14.40 14.06
CA GLY A 192 6.86 -15.61 14.87
C GLY A 192 5.98 -16.79 14.43
N ILE A 193 5.06 -16.60 13.47
CA ILE A 193 3.99 -17.56 13.17
C ILE A 193 4.25 -18.34 11.88
N VAL A 194 4.48 -17.65 10.75
CA VAL A 194 4.55 -18.27 9.42
C VAL A 194 6.01 -18.31 8.95
N PRO A 195 6.56 -19.45 8.51
CA PRO A 195 7.90 -19.51 7.92
C PRO A 195 8.08 -18.50 6.78
N SER A 196 9.15 -17.70 6.84
CA SER A 196 9.49 -16.76 5.78
C SER A 196 10.31 -17.46 4.70
N PRO A 197 9.90 -17.42 3.41
CA PRO A 197 10.75 -17.88 2.31
C PRO A 197 11.95 -16.95 2.06
N TYR A 198 12.01 -15.79 2.73
CA TYR A 198 13.04 -14.76 2.52
C TYR A 198 13.86 -14.50 3.78
N SER A 199 14.55 -15.52 4.28
CA SER A 199 15.34 -15.47 5.53
C SER A 199 16.52 -14.49 5.57
N ARG A 200 16.89 -13.89 4.43
CA ARG A 200 17.96 -12.89 4.29
C ARG A 200 17.47 -11.53 3.80
N SER A 201 16.16 -11.28 3.82
CA SER A 201 15.55 -10.05 3.31
C SER A 201 14.56 -9.46 4.30
N VAL A 202 14.43 -8.15 4.32
CA VAL A 202 13.37 -7.49 5.11
C VAL A 202 12.01 -7.76 4.45
N THR A 203 11.14 -8.46 5.18
CA THR A 203 9.71 -8.58 4.82
C THR A 203 8.78 -7.87 5.82
N SER A 204 9.30 -7.51 7.00
CA SER A 204 8.48 -6.98 8.10
C SER A 204 7.31 -7.91 8.41
N THR A 205 6.07 -7.39 8.42
CA THR A 205 4.86 -8.19 8.64
C THR A 205 4.29 -8.82 7.36
N PHE A 206 4.94 -8.66 6.20
CA PHE A 206 4.48 -9.20 4.92
C PHE A 206 5.08 -10.59 4.69
N ILE A 207 4.41 -11.40 3.86
CA ILE A 207 4.95 -12.68 3.37
C ILE A 207 5.87 -12.43 2.16
N ASN A 208 5.48 -11.56 1.23
CA ASN A 208 6.27 -11.20 0.04
C ASN A 208 7.15 -9.96 0.30
N ARG A 209 8.47 -10.12 0.08
CA ARG A 209 9.49 -9.05 0.20
C ARG A 209 9.25 -7.87 -0.75
N ASN A 210 8.75 -8.12 -1.96
CA ASN A 210 8.51 -7.10 -2.99
C ASN A 210 7.28 -6.24 -2.66
N SER A 211 6.20 -6.88 -2.19
CA SER A 211 5.01 -6.20 -1.66
C SER A 211 5.39 -5.29 -0.49
N TYR A 212 6.27 -5.76 0.41
CA TYR A 212 6.81 -4.92 1.49
C TYR A 212 7.68 -3.79 0.96
N ALA A 213 8.53 -4.02 -0.05
CA ALA A 213 9.32 -2.97 -0.68
C ALA A 213 8.44 -1.85 -1.25
N THR A 214 7.29 -2.20 -1.85
CA THR A 214 6.29 -1.19 -2.28
C THR A 214 5.72 -0.44 -1.09
N TYR A 215 5.29 -1.13 -0.02
CA TYR A 215 4.72 -0.50 1.16
C TYR A 215 5.69 0.47 1.85
N ALA A 216 6.93 0.02 2.09
CA ALA A 216 7.97 0.83 2.71
C ALA A 216 8.36 2.02 1.82
N GLY A 217 8.49 1.83 0.51
CA GLY A 217 8.75 2.91 -0.44
C GLY A 217 7.63 3.95 -0.48
N LEU A 218 6.37 3.51 -0.46
CA LEU A 218 5.20 4.39 -0.35
C LEU A 218 5.24 5.20 0.96
N CYS A 219 5.57 4.57 2.09
CA CYS A 219 5.73 5.26 3.37
C CYS A 219 6.88 6.28 3.37
N VAL A 220 8.00 6.01 2.70
CA VAL A 220 9.10 6.96 2.50
C VAL A 220 8.58 8.21 1.77
N VAL A 221 7.88 8.03 0.64
CA VAL A 221 7.34 9.16 -0.14
C VAL A 221 6.29 9.96 0.65
N ILE A 222 5.48 9.28 1.47
CA ILE A 222 4.52 9.94 2.38
C ILE A 222 5.27 10.78 3.43
N ALA A 223 6.32 10.25 4.05
CA ALA A 223 7.13 10.98 5.03
C ALA A 223 7.83 12.22 4.45
N MET A 224 8.13 12.25 3.14
CA MET A 224 8.63 13.45 2.47
C MET A 224 7.61 14.60 2.44
N GLY A 225 6.31 14.33 2.53
CA GLY A 225 5.25 15.35 2.51
C GLY A 225 5.32 16.33 3.69
N PRO A 226 5.30 15.84 4.95
CA PRO A 226 5.57 16.66 6.13
C PRO A 226 6.98 17.24 6.14
N LEU A 227 8.02 16.46 5.80
CA LEU A 227 9.41 16.94 5.77
C LEU A 227 9.57 18.16 4.85
N LEU A 228 9.02 18.13 3.64
CA LEU A 228 9.04 19.27 2.71
C LEU A 228 8.26 20.46 3.26
N SER A 229 7.17 20.24 4.01
CA SER A 229 6.43 21.33 4.65
C SER A 229 7.29 22.02 5.72
N GLU A 230 8.00 21.27 6.57
CA GLU A 230 8.91 21.84 7.57
C GLU A 230 10.11 22.54 6.90
N LEU A 231 10.72 21.90 5.89
CA LEU A 231 11.88 22.44 5.18
C LEU A 231 11.57 23.78 4.49
N ARG A 232 10.38 23.95 3.91
CA ARG A 232 9.89 25.22 3.36
C ARG A 232 9.72 26.33 4.40
N HIS A 233 9.55 26.00 5.68
CA HIS A 233 9.50 26.98 6.77
C HIS A 233 10.90 27.36 7.28
N LEU A 234 11.83 26.40 7.30
CA LEU A 234 13.20 26.58 7.82
C LEU A 234 14.17 27.19 6.79
N VAL A 235 14.03 26.87 5.50
CA VAL A 235 14.99 27.28 4.45
C VAL A 235 14.56 28.59 3.81
N ARG A 236 15.30 29.67 4.09
CA ARG A 236 15.22 30.94 3.35
C ARG A 236 16.05 30.86 2.07
N SER A 237 15.54 31.43 0.97
CA SER A 237 16.22 31.47 -0.32
C SER A 237 17.62 32.08 -0.21
N GLY A 238 18.64 31.35 -0.66
CA GLY A 238 20.04 31.79 -0.62
C GLY A 238 20.80 31.49 0.68
N ALA A 239 20.19 30.80 1.65
CA ALA A 239 20.90 30.33 2.84
C ALA A 239 22.02 29.33 2.48
N SER A 240 23.18 29.43 3.15
CA SER A 240 24.27 28.45 2.99
C SER A 240 23.91 27.12 3.67
N PRO A 241 24.52 25.98 3.27
CA PRO A 241 24.23 24.68 3.90
C PRO A 241 24.48 24.66 5.41
N ILE A 242 25.50 25.40 5.88
CA ILE A 242 25.82 25.54 7.31
C ILE A 242 24.74 26.36 8.04
N ALA A 243 24.25 27.45 7.42
CA ALA A 243 23.14 28.23 7.97
C ALA A 243 21.86 27.40 8.04
N VAL A 244 21.56 26.60 7.01
CA VAL A 244 20.42 25.67 7.02
C VAL A 244 20.56 24.63 8.13
N LEU A 245 21.74 24.00 8.30
CA LEU A 245 21.96 23.02 9.36
C LEU A 245 21.78 23.65 10.75
N ARG A 246 22.28 24.87 10.95
CA ARG A 246 22.08 25.63 12.19
C ARG A 246 20.59 25.93 12.44
N THR A 247 19.87 26.47 11.45
CA THR A 247 18.44 26.75 11.57
C THR A 247 17.64 25.47 11.82
N VAL A 248 18.01 24.34 11.21
CA VAL A 248 17.41 23.04 11.53
C VAL A 248 17.68 22.65 12.99
N SER A 249 18.90 22.82 13.51
CA SER A 249 19.20 22.50 14.92
C SER A 249 18.53 23.43 15.95
N GLU A 250 18.22 24.68 15.57
CA GLU A 250 17.64 25.69 16.46
C GLU A 250 16.10 25.77 16.36
N GLU A 251 15.51 25.53 15.18
CA GLU A 251 14.10 25.80 14.88
C GLU A 251 13.29 24.57 14.40
N ALA A 252 13.91 23.42 14.10
CA ALA A 252 13.15 22.28 13.55
C ALA A 252 12.21 21.62 14.57
N THR A 253 10.99 21.34 14.13
CA THR A 253 9.99 20.66 14.97
C THR A 253 10.25 19.16 15.07
N PRO A 254 9.69 18.45 16.08
CA PRO A 254 9.76 16.98 16.14
C PRO A 254 9.24 16.27 14.88
N VAL A 255 8.35 16.91 14.12
CA VAL A 255 7.83 16.38 12.85
C VAL A 255 8.93 16.29 11.78
N PHE A 256 9.88 17.23 11.76
CA PHE A 256 11.04 17.18 10.86
C PHE A 256 11.89 15.95 11.14
N TYR A 257 12.34 15.79 12.39
CA TYR A 257 13.20 14.67 12.81
C TYR A 257 12.52 13.31 12.63
N LEU A 258 11.23 13.20 13.00
CA LEU A 258 10.44 12.00 12.82
C LEU A 258 10.31 11.61 11.34
N SER A 259 10.07 12.59 10.46
CA SER A 259 9.96 12.37 9.02
C SER A 259 11.31 11.96 8.41
N ALA A 260 12.40 12.62 8.82
CA ALA A 260 13.75 12.27 8.39
C ALA A 260 14.16 10.86 8.83
N LEU A 261 13.83 10.46 10.07
CA LEU A 261 14.06 9.12 10.59
C LEU A 261 13.21 8.06 9.84
N ALA A 262 11.92 8.35 9.60
CA ALA A 262 11.05 7.48 8.81
C ALA A 262 11.58 7.26 7.39
N ILE A 263 12.11 8.30 6.75
CA ILE A 263 12.76 8.20 5.43
C ILE A 263 14.04 7.35 5.51
N ALA A 264 14.95 7.65 6.44
CA ALA A 264 16.23 6.95 6.55
C ALA A 264 16.05 5.44 6.81
N ILE A 265 15.21 5.09 7.79
CA ILE A 265 14.92 3.70 8.16
C ILE A 265 14.09 3.01 7.07
N GLY A 266 13.15 3.72 6.44
CA GLY A 266 12.36 3.20 5.31
C GLY A 266 13.19 2.90 4.07
N VAL A 267 14.11 3.80 3.67
CA VAL A 267 15.05 3.57 2.56
C VAL A 267 15.96 2.37 2.84
N MET A 268 16.51 2.28 4.05
CA MET A 268 17.31 1.13 4.48
C MET A 268 16.51 -0.18 4.39
N ALA A 269 15.27 -0.18 4.86
CA ALA A 269 14.38 -1.34 4.77
C ALA A 269 14.05 -1.71 3.31
N VAL A 270 13.83 -0.74 2.41
CA VAL A 270 13.61 -1.00 0.98
C VAL A 270 14.83 -1.65 0.34
N ILE A 271 16.04 -1.13 0.58
CA ILE A 271 17.28 -1.71 0.04
C ILE A 271 17.46 -3.15 0.55
N LEU A 272 17.29 -3.37 1.86
CA LEU A 272 17.45 -4.69 2.48
C LEU A 272 16.28 -5.66 2.21
N THR A 273 15.25 -5.28 1.45
CA THR A 273 14.31 -6.27 0.85
C THR A 273 14.96 -7.10 -0.25
N GLY A 274 16.06 -6.64 -0.86
CA GLY A 274 16.63 -7.24 -2.07
C GLY A 274 15.76 -7.10 -3.33
N SER A 275 14.67 -6.34 -3.28
CA SER A 275 13.76 -6.15 -4.42
C SER A 275 14.32 -5.13 -5.41
N ARG A 276 14.92 -5.60 -6.52
CA ARG A 276 15.42 -4.73 -7.61
C ARG A 276 14.32 -3.80 -8.15
N ALA A 277 13.13 -4.35 -8.42
CA ALA A 277 11.93 -3.58 -8.81
C ALA A 277 11.45 -2.63 -7.69
N GLY A 278 11.54 -3.04 -6.42
CA GLY A 278 11.27 -2.19 -5.26
C GLY A 278 12.15 -0.94 -5.22
N VAL A 279 13.47 -1.10 -5.32
CA VAL A 279 14.42 0.01 -5.31
C VAL A 279 14.25 0.91 -6.55
N ALA A 280 14.11 0.33 -7.73
CA ALA A 280 13.90 1.09 -8.97
C ALA A 280 12.61 1.93 -8.90
N SER A 281 11.52 1.37 -8.37
CA SER A 281 10.24 2.06 -8.19
C SER A 281 10.31 3.16 -7.15
N LEU A 282 11.04 2.95 -6.04
CA LEU A 282 11.31 4.01 -5.07
C LEU A 282 12.08 5.17 -5.72
N LEU A 283 13.13 4.87 -6.49
CA LEU A 283 13.94 5.88 -7.17
C LEU A 283 13.14 6.63 -8.25
N LEU A 284 12.22 5.97 -8.96
CA LEU A 284 11.24 6.62 -9.83
C LEU A 284 10.32 7.58 -9.04
N GLY A 285 9.79 7.14 -7.90
CA GLY A 285 9.00 7.99 -7.00
C GLY A 285 9.78 9.21 -6.51
N LEU A 286 11.02 9.03 -6.07
CA LEU A 286 11.90 10.11 -5.62
C LEU A 286 12.26 11.08 -6.76
N ALA A 287 12.49 10.59 -7.98
CA ALA A 287 12.71 11.42 -9.16
C ALA A 287 11.48 12.28 -9.50
N VAL A 288 10.28 11.68 -9.43
CA VAL A 288 9.00 12.41 -9.63
C VAL A 288 8.74 13.40 -8.50
N PHE A 289 9.12 13.08 -7.25
CA PHE A 289 9.06 14.03 -6.13
C PHE A 289 9.98 15.24 -6.38
N ALA A 290 11.22 15.00 -6.79
CA ALA A 290 12.19 16.03 -7.13
C ALA A 290 11.75 16.89 -8.33
N LEU A 291 11.09 16.28 -9.34
CA LEU A 291 10.47 17.00 -10.45
C LEU A 291 9.31 17.89 -9.96
N GLY A 292 8.48 17.39 -9.04
CA GLY A 292 7.46 18.20 -8.37
C GLY A 292 8.04 19.41 -7.63
N MET A 293 9.13 19.22 -6.90
CA MET A 293 9.88 20.32 -6.23
C MET A 293 10.48 21.32 -7.24
N LEU A 294 10.97 20.85 -8.39
CA LEU A 294 11.49 21.70 -9.47
C LEU A 294 10.37 22.56 -10.09
N ILE A 295 9.20 21.97 -10.37
CA ILE A 295 8.04 22.67 -10.95
C ILE A 295 7.54 23.81 -10.02
N VAL A 296 7.45 23.55 -8.71
CA VAL A 296 7.05 24.57 -7.73
C VAL A 296 8.17 25.55 -7.36
N ARG A 297 9.40 25.30 -7.82
CA ARG A 297 10.64 26.08 -7.61
C ARG A 297 11.23 26.02 -6.19
N ASP A 298 10.99 24.93 -5.46
CA ASP A 298 11.72 24.62 -4.22
C ASP A 298 13.13 24.06 -4.50
N LEU A 299 13.34 23.50 -5.70
CA LEU A 299 14.58 22.87 -6.12
C LEU A 299 15.15 23.56 -7.37
N SER A 300 16.47 23.76 -7.41
CA SER A 300 17.15 24.28 -8.61
C SER A 300 17.35 23.18 -9.65
N LEU A 301 17.39 23.54 -10.94
CA LEU A 301 17.65 22.57 -12.02
C LEU A 301 18.99 21.84 -11.82
N ARG A 302 20.03 22.52 -11.31
CA ARG A 302 21.33 21.89 -11.00
C ARG A 302 21.19 20.82 -9.92
N ALA A 303 20.50 21.14 -8.82
CA ALA A 303 20.27 20.18 -7.74
C ALA A 303 19.39 19.01 -8.18
N PHE A 304 18.38 19.25 -9.02
CA PHE A 304 17.58 18.21 -9.66
C PHE A 304 18.45 17.26 -10.49
N LEU A 305 19.28 17.78 -11.40
CA LEU A 305 20.17 16.96 -12.23
C LEU A 305 21.18 16.14 -11.40
N VAL A 306 21.70 16.70 -10.31
CA VAL A 306 22.57 15.97 -9.36
C VAL A 306 21.82 14.84 -8.67
N LEU A 307 20.58 15.08 -8.19
CA LEU A 307 19.76 14.02 -7.57
C LEU A 307 19.41 12.90 -8.56
N ILE A 308 19.09 13.23 -9.82
CA ILE A 308 18.86 12.24 -10.86
C ILE A 308 20.15 11.44 -11.16
N GLY A 309 21.31 12.10 -11.22
CA GLY A 309 22.60 11.42 -11.40
C GLY A 309 22.94 10.46 -10.27
N ILE A 310 22.73 10.87 -9.01
CA ILE A 310 22.91 10.01 -7.83
C ILE A 310 21.90 8.85 -7.85
N GLY A 311 20.64 9.10 -8.22
CA GLY A 311 19.62 8.07 -8.38
C GLY A 311 20.00 7.02 -9.43
N GLY A 312 20.46 7.46 -10.61
CA GLY A 312 20.94 6.56 -11.67
C GLY A 312 22.16 5.74 -11.24
N LEU A 313 23.13 6.36 -10.56
CA LEU A 313 24.27 5.64 -9.98
C LEU A 313 23.84 4.63 -8.90
N SER A 314 22.81 4.95 -8.11
CA SER A 314 22.24 4.04 -7.10
C SER A 314 21.56 2.83 -7.74
N ILE A 315 20.84 3.01 -8.86
CA ILE A 315 20.32 1.89 -9.66
C ILE A 315 21.47 1.03 -10.15
N ALA A 316 22.49 1.64 -10.78
CA ALA A 316 23.64 0.90 -11.31
C ALA A 316 24.37 0.10 -10.22
N ALA A 317 24.59 0.69 -9.04
CA ALA A 317 25.19 0.02 -7.89
C ALA A 317 24.34 -1.14 -7.36
N VAL A 318 23.01 -0.99 -7.28
CA VAL A 318 22.13 -2.09 -6.85
C VAL A 318 22.10 -3.21 -7.89
N MET A 319 22.09 -2.90 -9.19
CA MET A 319 22.14 -3.91 -10.26
C MET A 319 23.48 -4.67 -10.29
N THR A 320 24.62 -4.02 -9.97
CA THR A 320 25.91 -4.70 -9.89
C THR A 320 26.07 -5.51 -8.60
N ILE A 321 25.68 -4.98 -7.44
CA ILE A 321 25.74 -5.69 -6.15
C ILE A 321 24.81 -6.91 -6.16
N SER A 322 23.58 -6.76 -6.67
CA SER A 322 22.66 -7.89 -6.82
C SER A 322 23.02 -8.84 -7.97
N GLY A 323 23.95 -8.49 -8.86
CA GLY A 323 24.41 -9.31 -9.99
C GLY A 323 25.78 -9.96 -9.77
N GLY A 324 26.26 -9.99 -8.53
CA GLY A 324 27.63 -10.35 -8.14
C GLY A 324 27.91 -11.85 -7.95
N PHE A 325 26.88 -12.69 -7.80
CA PHE A 325 27.07 -14.15 -7.70
C PHE A 325 26.91 -14.82 -9.06
N LEU A 326 27.99 -15.44 -9.55
CA LEU A 326 28.03 -16.06 -10.88
C LEU A 326 27.00 -17.20 -11.04
N ALA A 327 26.68 -17.92 -9.95
CA ALA A 327 25.63 -18.93 -9.92
C ALA A 327 24.21 -18.34 -9.97
N GLU A 328 23.99 -17.15 -9.39
CA GLU A 328 22.68 -16.48 -9.43
C GLU A 328 22.35 -15.93 -10.82
N ARG A 329 23.35 -15.68 -11.70
CA ARG A 329 23.07 -15.24 -13.08
C ARG A 329 22.36 -16.28 -13.95
N VAL A 330 22.61 -17.57 -13.70
CA VAL A 330 21.89 -18.66 -14.37
C VAL A 330 20.45 -18.73 -13.85
N SER A 331 20.27 -18.55 -12.54
CA SER A 331 18.95 -18.45 -11.91
C SER A 331 18.16 -17.21 -12.39
N ASP A 332 18.81 -16.05 -12.50
CA ASP A 332 18.21 -14.80 -12.98
C ASP A 332 17.77 -14.89 -14.44
N GLY A 333 18.55 -15.56 -15.30
CA GLY A 333 18.16 -15.83 -16.69
C GLY A 333 16.89 -16.67 -16.76
N ILE A 334 16.87 -17.80 -16.03
CA ILE A 334 15.69 -18.67 -15.92
C ILE A 334 14.49 -17.92 -15.31
N GLU A 335 14.69 -17.07 -14.30
CA GLU A 335 13.62 -16.27 -13.69
C GLU A 335 13.11 -15.14 -14.61
N HIS A 336 13.96 -14.61 -15.50
CA HIS A 336 13.57 -13.63 -16.52
C HIS A 336 12.75 -14.28 -17.64
N ASP A 337 13.23 -15.41 -18.17
CA ASP A 337 12.53 -16.18 -19.20
C ASP A 337 11.18 -16.69 -18.68
N ALA A 338 11.14 -17.21 -17.44
CA ALA A 338 9.89 -17.59 -16.78
C ALA A 338 8.91 -16.40 -16.64
N ARG A 339 9.38 -15.22 -16.22
CA ARG A 339 8.51 -14.02 -16.17
C ARG A 339 7.98 -13.62 -17.55
N TRP A 340 8.77 -13.74 -18.61
CA TRP A 340 8.32 -13.46 -19.97
C TRP A 340 7.26 -14.45 -20.45
N VAL A 341 7.44 -15.74 -20.18
CA VAL A 341 6.43 -16.77 -20.48
C VAL A 341 5.13 -16.49 -19.71
N LEU A 342 5.22 -16.17 -18.41
CA LEU A 342 4.04 -15.83 -17.60
C LEU A 342 3.31 -14.58 -18.13
N PHE A 343 4.06 -13.54 -18.53
CA PHE A 343 3.47 -12.35 -19.14
C PHE A 343 2.77 -12.67 -20.47
N GLU A 344 3.38 -13.48 -21.32
CA GLU A 344 2.84 -13.84 -22.63
C GLU A 344 1.57 -14.71 -22.50
N ILE A 345 1.54 -15.67 -21.58
CA ILE A 345 0.33 -16.46 -21.27
C ILE A 345 -0.79 -15.53 -20.76
N GLY A 346 -0.49 -14.64 -19.82
CA GLY A 346 -1.50 -13.69 -19.32
C GLY A 346 -2.01 -12.73 -20.40
N ARG A 347 -1.15 -12.36 -21.36
CA ARG A 347 -1.51 -11.54 -22.54
C ARG A 347 -2.43 -12.30 -23.50
N GLN A 348 -2.20 -13.60 -23.69
CA GLN A 348 -3.06 -14.46 -24.51
C GLN A 348 -4.43 -14.64 -23.85
N VAL A 349 -4.48 -14.99 -22.56
CA VAL A 349 -5.71 -15.13 -21.77
C VAL A 349 -6.51 -13.82 -21.78
N ALA A 350 -5.88 -12.65 -21.54
CA ALA A 350 -6.56 -11.35 -21.67
C ALA A 350 -7.11 -11.07 -23.09
N GLY A 351 -6.49 -11.65 -24.12
CA GLY A 351 -6.91 -11.55 -25.52
C GLY A 351 -8.10 -12.43 -25.89
N GLU A 352 -8.45 -13.44 -25.11
CA GLU A 352 -9.61 -14.32 -25.35
C GLU A 352 -10.94 -13.61 -25.04
N ARG A 353 -10.96 -12.80 -23.97
CA ARG A 353 -12.17 -12.10 -23.48
C ARG A 353 -11.92 -10.60 -23.25
N PRO A 354 -11.40 -9.83 -24.23
CA PRO A 354 -10.81 -8.50 -23.99
C PRO A 354 -11.83 -7.44 -23.52
N VAL A 355 -13.12 -7.62 -23.80
CA VAL A 355 -14.18 -6.69 -23.36
C VAL A 355 -14.74 -7.07 -22.00
N ILE A 356 -15.10 -8.34 -21.78
CA ILE A 356 -15.83 -8.81 -20.61
C ILE A 356 -14.97 -9.49 -19.54
N GLY A 357 -13.71 -9.81 -19.84
CA GLY A 357 -12.80 -10.56 -18.98
C GLY A 357 -13.26 -12.00 -18.69
N HIS A 358 -12.51 -12.64 -17.79
CA HIS A 358 -12.84 -13.92 -17.14
C HIS A 358 -13.51 -13.71 -15.77
N GLY A 359 -13.89 -12.47 -15.46
CA GLY A 359 -14.51 -12.00 -14.23
C GLY A 359 -13.54 -11.64 -13.12
N LEU A 360 -13.94 -10.71 -12.26
CA LEU A 360 -13.25 -10.39 -11.01
C LEU A 360 -13.01 -11.66 -10.18
N GLY A 361 -11.79 -11.86 -9.66
CA GLY A 361 -11.38 -13.11 -9.00
C GLY A 361 -10.98 -14.25 -9.92
N GLY A 362 -11.24 -14.12 -11.23
CA GLY A 362 -11.03 -15.18 -12.22
C GLY A 362 -9.58 -15.35 -12.68
N PHE A 363 -8.63 -14.49 -12.28
CA PHE A 363 -7.26 -14.52 -12.80
C PHE A 363 -6.61 -15.89 -12.64
N ALA A 364 -6.51 -16.42 -11.42
CA ALA A 364 -5.81 -17.67 -11.17
C ALA A 364 -6.50 -18.86 -11.88
N ALA A 365 -7.82 -18.87 -11.97
CA ALA A 365 -8.56 -19.91 -12.70
C ALA A 365 -8.27 -19.86 -14.22
N ALA A 366 -8.38 -18.68 -14.85
CA ALA A 366 -8.13 -18.51 -16.28
C ALA A 366 -6.67 -18.78 -16.63
N PHE A 367 -5.75 -18.21 -15.86
CA PHE A 367 -4.31 -18.27 -16.10
C PHE A 367 -3.77 -19.69 -15.96
N ASN A 368 -4.12 -20.42 -14.90
CA ASN A 368 -3.64 -21.80 -14.72
C ASN A 368 -4.32 -22.78 -15.69
N GLY A 369 -5.52 -22.48 -16.20
CA GLY A 369 -6.11 -23.19 -17.33
C GLY A 369 -5.27 -23.07 -18.60
N GLY A 370 -4.85 -21.86 -18.96
CA GLY A 370 -3.92 -21.62 -20.08
C GLY A 370 -2.51 -22.21 -19.84
N LEU A 371 -2.05 -22.22 -18.58
CA LEU A 371 -0.78 -22.84 -18.18
C LEU A 371 -0.79 -24.36 -18.42
N GLN A 372 -1.88 -25.05 -18.11
CA GLN A 372 -2.01 -26.51 -18.34
C GLN A 372 -1.98 -26.90 -19.82
N ALA A 373 -2.32 -25.98 -20.73
CA ALA A 373 -2.15 -26.19 -22.17
C ALA A 373 -0.69 -26.00 -22.65
N SER A 374 0.21 -25.50 -21.80
CA SER A 374 1.61 -25.23 -22.11
C SER A 374 2.55 -26.27 -21.45
N PRO A 375 3.29 -27.09 -22.22
CA PRO A 375 4.18 -28.09 -21.63
C PRO A 375 5.30 -27.47 -20.78
N GLY A 376 5.46 -27.94 -19.54
CA GLY A 376 6.66 -27.69 -18.71
C GLY A 376 6.48 -26.82 -17.46
N PHE A 377 5.27 -26.38 -17.11
CA PHE A 377 5.01 -25.61 -15.88
C PHE A 377 4.01 -26.31 -14.95
N ASP A 378 4.52 -27.00 -13.92
CA ASP A 378 3.72 -27.65 -12.86
C ASP A 378 3.41 -26.72 -11.64
N ALA A 379 3.78 -25.44 -11.72
CA ALA A 379 3.64 -24.49 -10.61
C ALA A 379 2.35 -23.67 -10.71
N TYR A 380 1.50 -23.72 -9.69
CA TYR A 380 0.28 -22.90 -9.61
C TYR A 380 0.61 -21.42 -9.40
N VAL A 381 0.00 -20.55 -10.20
CA VAL A 381 0.26 -19.10 -10.20
C VAL A 381 -0.96 -18.34 -9.66
N ASP A 382 -0.82 -17.75 -8.47
CA ASP A 382 -1.89 -16.97 -7.82
C ASP A 382 -2.11 -15.58 -8.44
N TYR A 383 -1.06 -14.96 -8.99
CA TYR A 383 -1.03 -13.54 -9.43
C TYR A 383 -0.15 -13.35 -10.67
N ALA A 384 -0.48 -12.37 -11.51
CA ALA A 384 0.19 -12.15 -12.80
C ALA A 384 1.63 -11.61 -12.69
N HIS A 385 2.06 -11.19 -11.49
CA HIS A 385 3.20 -10.27 -11.28
C HIS A 385 3.15 -9.00 -12.17
N ASN A 386 1.95 -8.63 -12.64
CA ASN A 386 1.69 -7.40 -13.37
C ASN A 386 0.23 -7.01 -13.12
N SER A 387 0.02 -5.96 -12.33
CA SER A 387 -1.33 -5.60 -11.86
C SER A 387 -2.24 -5.09 -12.98
N TYR A 388 -1.67 -4.57 -14.08
CA TYR A 388 -2.44 -4.12 -15.23
C TYR A 388 -2.95 -5.29 -16.07
N LEU A 389 -2.11 -6.32 -16.23
CA LEU A 389 -2.46 -7.55 -16.93
C LEU A 389 -3.53 -8.33 -16.18
N GLU A 390 -3.41 -8.42 -14.85
CA GLU A 390 -4.40 -9.06 -13.98
C GLU A 390 -5.77 -8.38 -14.09
N LEU A 391 -5.82 -7.04 -14.00
CA LEU A 391 -7.05 -6.26 -14.22
C LEU A 391 -7.65 -6.43 -15.63
N ALA A 392 -6.82 -6.64 -16.65
CA ALA A 392 -7.28 -6.92 -18.01
C ALA A 392 -7.88 -8.32 -18.16
N VAL A 393 -7.25 -9.34 -17.55
CA VAL A 393 -7.77 -10.72 -17.51
C VAL A 393 -9.10 -10.78 -16.76
N GLU A 394 -9.17 -10.19 -15.57
CA GLU A 394 -10.36 -10.26 -14.72
C GLU A 394 -11.50 -9.36 -15.23
N GLY A 395 -11.23 -8.07 -15.36
CA GLY A 395 -12.24 -7.05 -15.63
C GLY A 395 -12.45 -6.70 -17.10
N GLY A 396 -11.57 -7.18 -18.00
CA GLY A 396 -11.48 -6.70 -19.36
C GLY A 396 -10.84 -5.31 -19.47
N ILE A 397 -10.56 -4.88 -20.70
CA ILE A 397 -10.07 -3.54 -21.04
C ILE A 397 -10.96 -2.43 -20.45
N PRO A 398 -12.32 -2.51 -20.43
CA PRO A 398 -13.16 -1.47 -19.83
C PRO A 398 -12.88 -1.22 -18.35
N ALA A 399 -12.73 -2.28 -17.55
CA ALA A 399 -12.45 -2.15 -16.12
C ALA A 399 -11.03 -1.65 -15.85
N LEU A 400 -10.03 -2.10 -16.63
CA LEU A 400 -8.67 -1.57 -16.60
C LEU A 400 -8.67 -0.07 -16.89
N LEU A 401 -9.28 0.37 -18.01
CA LEU A 401 -9.32 1.77 -18.40
C LEU A 401 -10.07 2.64 -17.38
N LEU A 402 -11.17 2.15 -16.80
CA LEU A 402 -11.92 2.88 -15.77
C LEU A 402 -11.13 2.99 -14.46
N SER A 403 -10.40 1.94 -14.07
CA SER A 403 -9.50 1.96 -12.90
C SER A 403 -8.34 2.95 -13.11
N LEU A 404 -7.73 2.95 -14.30
CA LEU A 404 -6.70 3.91 -14.68
C LEU A 404 -7.24 5.34 -14.76
N ALA A 405 -8.47 5.54 -15.24
CA ALA A 405 -9.11 6.85 -15.30
C ALA A 405 -9.42 7.41 -13.90
N LEU A 406 -9.87 6.58 -12.97
CA LEU A 406 -10.08 6.97 -11.56
C LEU A 406 -8.77 7.41 -10.89
N ALA A 407 -7.70 6.61 -11.01
CA ALA A 407 -6.38 6.97 -10.49
C ALA A 407 -5.82 8.22 -11.19
N GLY A 408 -5.91 8.27 -12.52
CA GLY A 408 -5.47 9.39 -13.35
C GLY A 408 -6.20 10.70 -13.04
N MET A 409 -7.48 10.64 -12.68
CA MET A 409 -8.25 11.82 -12.24
C MET A 409 -7.75 12.35 -10.89
N ALA A 410 -7.48 11.47 -9.92
CA ALA A 410 -6.89 11.87 -8.63
C ALA A 410 -5.48 12.48 -8.79
N VAL A 411 -4.64 11.87 -9.63
CA VAL A 411 -3.32 12.41 -9.97
C VAL A 411 -3.45 13.73 -10.74
N GLY A 412 -4.36 13.85 -11.70
CA GLY A 412 -4.59 15.06 -12.49
C GLY A 412 -5.00 16.26 -11.63
N ILE A 413 -5.85 16.03 -10.62
CA ILE A 413 -6.19 17.03 -9.58
C ILE A 413 -4.93 17.50 -8.83
N CYS A 414 -4.05 16.57 -8.43
CA CYS A 414 -2.80 16.90 -7.75
C CYS A 414 -1.82 17.66 -8.68
N VAL A 415 -1.72 17.28 -9.96
CA VAL A 415 -0.89 17.95 -10.96
C VAL A 415 -1.38 19.39 -11.20
N ALA A 416 -2.68 19.61 -11.31
CA ALA A 416 -3.27 20.96 -11.42
C ALA A 416 -2.96 21.84 -10.17
N ALA A 417 -2.83 21.24 -8.98
CA ALA A 417 -2.42 21.95 -7.78
C ALA A 417 -0.94 22.39 -7.77
N LEU A 418 -0.05 21.69 -8.49
CA LEU A 418 1.35 22.11 -8.69
C LEU A 418 1.42 23.45 -9.44
N PHE A 419 0.78 23.51 -10.62
CA PHE A 419 0.84 24.68 -11.50
C PHE A 419 0.13 25.90 -10.90
N SER A 420 -0.91 25.70 -10.11
CA SER A 420 -1.60 26.77 -9.39
C SER A 420 -0.88 27.25 -8.11
N ARG A 421 0.27 26.63 -7.74
CA ARG A 421 1.07 26.90 -6.53
C ARG A 421 0.25 26.92 -5.24
N ALA A 422 -0.73 26.02 -5.16
CA ALA A 422 -1.71 26.05 -4.09
C ALA A 422 -1.09 25.65 -2.72
N ARG A 423 -1.62 26.21 -1.63
CA ARG A 423 -1.20 25.85 -0.25
C ARG A 423 -1.46 24.36 0.00
N GLY A 424 -0.44 23.58 0.34
CA GLY A 424 -0.57 22.12 0.50
C GLY A 424 -0.02 21.28 -0.67
N THR A 425 0.69 21.93 -1.61
CA THR A 425 1.43 21.27 -2.70
C THR A 425 2.35 20.13 -2.27
N SER A 426 2.86 20.09 -1.03
CA SER A 426 3.68 18.96 -0.56
C SER A 426 2.91 17.63 -0.53
N PHE A 427 1.62 17.63 -0.19
CA PHE A 427 0.77 16.43 -0.27
C PHE A 427 0.52 16.01 -1.72
N ALA A 428 0.35 16.98 -2.63
CA ALA A 428 0.19 16.72 -4.06
C ALA A 428 1.45 16.12 -4.69
N ILE A 429 2.64 16.68 -4.39
CA ILE A 429 3.93 16.14 -4.84
C ILE A 429 4.11 14.70 -4.33
N ALA A 430 3.86 14.45 -3.05
CA ALA A 430 3.94 13.11 -2.46
C ALA A 430 2.97 12.11 -3.12
N ALA A 431 1.73 12.52 -3.40
CA ALA A 431 0.75 11.63 -4.05
C ALA A 431 1.10 11.30 -5.50
N ILE A 432 1.62 12.26 -6.28
CA ILE A 432 2.07 12.03 -7.66
C ILE A 432 3.31 11.10 -7.64
N ALA A 433 4.27 11.36 -6.76
CA ALA A 433 5.45 10.53 -6.56
C ALA A 433 5.11 9.10 -6.10
N GLY A 434 4.20 8.95 -5.14
CA GLY A 434 3.77 7.66 -4.63
C GLY A 434 2.95 6.87 -5.67
N THR A 435 2.20 7.58 -6.54
CA THR A 435 1.55 6.95 -7.68
C THR A 435 2.56 6.48 -8.72
N ALA A 436 3.60 7.26 -9.03
CA ALA A 436 4.66 6.82 -9.94
C ALA A 436 5.42 5.59 -9.40
N LEU A 437 5.68 5.55 -8.09
CA LEU A 437 6.26 4.38 -7.41
C LEU A 437 5.36 3.15 -7.54
N VAL A 438 4.09 3.25 -7.14
CA VAL A 438 3.15 2.13 -7.19
C VAL A 438 2.93 1.68 -8.64
N ALA A 439 2.77 2.62 -9.58
CA ALA A 439 2.55 2.33 -10.99
C ALA A 439 3.76 1.64 -11.64
N GLY A 440 4.99 2.07 -11.32
CA GLY A 440 6.21 1.43 -11.78
C GLY A 440 6.38 0.02 -11.21
N HIS A 441 6.14 -0.18 -9.92
CA HIS A 441 6.23 -1.51 -9.30
C HIS A 441 5.15 -2.46 -9.84
N SER A 442 3.95 -1.94 -10.10
CA SER A 442 2.81 -2.71 -10.63
C SER A 442 3.03 -3.30 -12.03
N MET A 443 4.09 -2.90 -12.74
CA MET A 443 4.53 -3.52 -14.00
C MET A 443 5.29 -4.84 -13.78
N ALA A 444 5.84 -5.06 -12.59
CA ALA A 444 6.74 -6.17 -12.25
C ALA A 444 6.32 -6.95 -10.99
N ASP A 445 5.29 -6.50 -10.25
CA ASP A 445 4.66 -7.29 -9.18
C ASP A 445 3.18 -6.91 -8.92
N PHE A 446 2.52 -7.70 -8.07
CA PHE A 446 1.11 -7.54 -7.65
C PHE A 446 0.96 -6.61 -6.42
N SER A 447 1.45 -5.37 -6.53
CA SER A 447 1.51 -4.45 -5.39
C SER A 447 0.15 -4.04 -4.81
N LEU A 448 -0.89 -3.86 -5.63
CA LEU A 448 -2.19 -3.31 -5.21
C LEU A 448 -3.19 -4.38 -4.73
N GLN A 449 -2.91 -5.65 -5.02
CA GLN A 449 -3.66 -6.81 -4.55
C GLN A 449 -3.53 -6.98 -3.03
N MET A 450 -2.40 -6.52 -2.48
CA MET A 450 -2.08 -6.56 -1.05
C MET A 450 -2.86 -5.46 -0.30
N PRO A 451 -3.86 -5.80 0.53
CA PRO A 451 -4.81 -4.80 1.01
C PRO A 451 -4.19 -3.66 1.80
N ALA A 452 -3.14 -3.92 2.59
CA ALA A 452 -2.38 -2.88 3.30
C ALA A 452 -1.74 -1.82 2.38
N VAL A 453 -1.24 -2.23 1.20
CA VAL A 453 -0.68 -1.28 0.22
C VAL A 453 -1.81 -0.45 -0.38
N ALA A 454 -2.90 -1.11 -0.79
CA ALA A 454 -4.06 -0.47 -1.41
C ALA A 454 -4.69 0.59 -0.49
N VAL A 455 -5.00 0.28 0.78
CA VAL A 455 -5.62 1.27 1.68
C VAL A 455 -4.68 2.43 2.02
N THR A 456 -3.38 2.20 2.16
CA THR A 456 -2.39 3.28 2.39
C THR A 456 -2.29 4.19 1.16
N PHE A 457 -2.26 3.62 -0.04
CA PHE A 457 -2.24 4.35 -1.31
C PHE A 457 -3.52 5.17 -1.51
N MET A 458 -4.70 4.57 -1.27
CA MET A 458 -6.00 5.24 -1.39
C MET A 458 -6.18 6.35 -0.35
N LEU A 459 -5.70 6.17 0.89
CA LEU A 459 -5.71 7.23 1.89
C LEU A 459 -4.86 8.42 1.42
N MET A 460 -3.63 8.17 0.97
CA MET A 460 -2.72 9.21 0.46
C MET A 460 -3.34 9.98 -0.71
N LEU A 461 -3.89 9.28 -1.72
CA LEU A 461 -4.57 9.89 -2.87
C LEU A 461 -5.79 10.72 -2.45
N GLY A 462 -6.63 10.21 -1.54
CA GLY A 462 -7.81 10.92 -1.05
C GLY A 462 -7.45 12.21 -0.31
N VAL A 463 -6.47 12.15 0.60
CA VAL A 463 -5.97 13.33 1.33
C VAL A 463 -5.37 14.37 0.36
N ALA A 464 -4.51 13.95 -0.57
CA ALA A 464 -3.86 14.86 -1.50
C ALA A 464 -4.84 15.51 -2.48
N SER A 465 -5.83 14.75 -2.96
CA SER A 465 -6.90 15.28 -3.84
C SER A 465 -7.77 16.30 -3.11
N ALA A 466 -8.14 16.04 -1.85
CA ALA A 466 -8.91 16.97 -1.02
C ALA A 466 -8.15 18.27 -0.76
N GLN A 467 -6.88 18.19 -0.37
CA GLN A 467 -6.04 19.37 -0.14
C GLN A 467 -5.82 20.17 -1.42
N SER A 468 -5.59 19.50 -2.56
CA SER A 468 -5.41 20.11 -3.88
C SER A 468 -6.60 20.99 -4.27
N LEU A 469 -7.83 20.48 -4.10
CA LEU A 469 -9.06 21.23 -4.41
C LEU A 469 -9.39 22.31 -3.36
N ALA A 470 -9.22 22.02 -2.07
CA ALA A 470 -9.43 23.00 -0.99
C ALA A 470 -8.48 24.20 -1.10
N ALA A 471 -7.26 23.99 -1.62
CA ALA A 471 -6.29 25.03 -1.86
C ALA A 471 -6.64 25.92 -3.07
N ALA A 472 -7.27 25.34 -4.11
CA ALA A 472 -7.79 26.10 -5.25
C ALA A 472 -8.95 27.04 -4.86
N ARG A 473 -9.84 26.61 -3.94
CA ARG A 473 -10.91 27.45 -3.36
C ARG A 473 -10.36 28.74 -2.78
N ASN A 474 -9.46 28.62 -1.80
CA ASN A 474 -8.98 29.76 -1.02
C ASN A 474 -8.29 30.82 -1.89
N ARG A 475 -7.80 30.47 -3.09
CA ARG A 475 -7.24 31.43 -4.05
C ARG A 475 -8.33 32.19 -4.81
N ARG A 476 -9.39 31.51 -5.26
CA ARG A 476 -10.51 32.14 -5.97
C ARG A 476 -11.27 33.15 -5.11
N GLU A 477 -11.52 32.80 -3.85
CA GLU A 477 -12.19 33.69 -2.88
C GLU A 477 -11.38 34.98 -2.64
N VAL A 478 -10.05 34.88 -2.53
CA VAL A 478 -9.15 36.04 -2.39
C VAL A 478 -9.10 36.92 -3.64
N THR A 479 -9.18 36.35 -4.85
CA THR A 479 -9.21 37.16 -6.08
C THR A 479 -10.55 37.88 -6.27
N VAL A 480 -11.69 37.22 -6.01
CA VAL A 480 -13.01 37.84 -6.19
C VAL A 480 -13.24 38.96 -5.18
N GLY A 481 -12.81 38.81 -3.93
CA GLY A 481 -12.88 39.86 -2.91
C GLY A 481 -11.90 41.03 -3.13
N ALA A 482 -11.03 40.97 -4.15
CA ALA A 482 -10.16 42.07 -4.55
C ALA A 482 -10.73 42.90 -5.72
N ASP A 483 -11.64 42.32 -6.49
CA ASP A 483 -12.31 42.97 -7.63
C ASP A 483 -13.67 43.61 -7.26
N GLU A 484 -14.17 43.42 -6.04
CA GLU A 484 -15.26 44.26 -5.52
C GLU A 484 -14.77 45.71 -5.37
N PRO A 485 -15.44 46.71 -5.99
CA PRO A 485 -15.04 48.10 -5.84
C PRO A 485 -15.21 48.50 -4.38
N ALA A 486 -14.09 48.74 -3.71
CA ALA A 486 -14.03 49.08 -2.29
C ALA A 486 -15.07 50.15 -1.94
N ALA A 487 -16.10 49.77 -1.17
CA ALA A 487 -17.20 50.65 -0.81
C ALA A 487 -16.64 51.96 -0.25
N ALA A 488 -17.00 53.08 -0.88
CA ALA A 488 -16.34 54.36 -0.68
C ALA A 488 -16.25 54.68 0.83
N PRO A 489 -15.06 55.00 1.36
CA PRO A 489 -14.91 55.23 2.78
C PRO A 489 -15.81 56.39 3.20
N SER A 490 -16.79 56.10 4.06
CA SER A 490 -17.73 57.10 4.58
C SER A 490 -16.97 58.35 5.06
N PRO A 491 -17.47 59.57 4.78
CA PRO A 491 -16.71 60.80 4.96
C PRO A 491 -16.48 61.09 6.45
N LYS A 492 -15.38 60.54 7.00
CA LYS A 492 -14.93 60.84 8.35
C LYS A 492 -14.58 62.32 8.44
N THR A 493 -15.25 63.01 9.35
CA THR A 493 -15.13 64.45 9.62
C THR A 493 -13.66 64.88 9.73
N ARG A 494 -13.25 65.77 8.81
CA ARG A 494 -11.88 66.24 8.60
C ARG A 494 -11.40 67.14 9.75
N ARG A 495 -11.02 66.55 10.89
CA ARG A 495 -10.53 67.31 12.05
C ARG A 495 -9.17 67.94 11.73
N ARG A 496 -9.20 69.27 11.53
CA ARG A 496 -8.11 70.11 11.00
C ARG A 496 -6.89 70.14 11.93
N ARG A 497 -5.81 69.42 11.59
CA ARG A 497 -4.53 69.49 12.32
C ARG A 497 -3.91 70.89 12.13
N ARG A 498 -3.88 71.69 13.19
CA ARG A 498 -3.23 73.02 13.22
C ARG A 498 -1.72 72.81 13.43
N ARG A 499 -0.88 73.41 12.58
CA ARG A 499 0.56 73.57 12.85
C ARG A 499 0.73 74.55 14.03
N GLY A 500 1.62 74.25 14.97
CA GLY A 500 1.93 75.14 16.09
C GLY A 500 3.24 74.73 16.79
N SER A 501 4.24 75.60 16.67
CA SER A 501 5.43 75.82 17.52
C SER A 501 6.00 74.68 18.40
N SER A 502 7.28 74.42 18.18
CA SER A 502 8.22 73.76 19.10
C SER A 502 8.30 74.41 20.49
N ARG A 503 8.26 73.60 21.55
CA ARG A 503 8.83 73.86 22.88
C ARG A 503 9.42 72.55 23.44
N PRO A 504 10.45 72.61 24.32
CA PRO A 504 11.12 71.41 24.83
C PRO A 504 10.28 70.67 25.88
N ILE A 505 10.52 69.37 26.00
CA ILE A 505 9.88 68.49 26.99
C ILE A 505 10.55 68.72 28.35
N SER A 506 9.77 69.10 29.37
CA SER A 506 10.19 69.05 30.77
C SER A 506 9.97 67.64 31.32
N ALA A 507 10.90 67.17 32.16
CA ALA A 507 10.76 65.90 32.85
C ALA A 507 9.87 66.06 34.09
N ASP A 508 8.56 65.85 33.92
CA ASP A 508 7.68 65.32 34.95
C ASP A 508 6.35 64.92 34.30
N ASP A 509 6.11 63.61 34.16
CA ASP A 509 4.78 63.04 33.91
C ASP A 509 4.80 61.57 34.34
N SER A 510 3.95 61.24 35.31
CA SER A 510 3.93 59.95 35.99
C SER A 510 3.52 58.79 35.07
N VAL A 511 4.32 57.73 35.03
CA VAL A 511 4.00 56.49 34.29
C VAL A 511 2.84 55.75 34.97
N THR A 512 1.64 55.85 34.40
CA THR A 512 0.57 54.88 34.66
C THR A 512 0.87 53.58 33.91
N PRO A 513 0.85 52.40 34.56
CA PRO A 513 1.03 51.13 33.87
C PRO A 513 -0.19 50.80 32.97
N PRO A 514 -0.01 49.98 31.92
CA PRO A 514 -1.12 49.53 31.08
C PRO A 514 -2.04 48.57 31.86
N PRO A 515 -3.33 48.45 31.49
CA PRO A 515 -4.25 47.52 32.13
C PRO A 515 -3.85 46.06 31.89
N GLU A 516 -4.09 45.22 32.89
CA GLU A 516 -3.76 43.79 32.87
C GLU A 516 -4.56 43.03 31.80
N PHE A 517 -3.92 42.02 31.18
CA PHE A 517 -4.56 41.11 30.23
C PHE A 517 -5.18 39.92 30.98
N ASP A 518 -6.51 39.82 30.99
CA ASP A 518 -7.20 38.62 31.46
C ASP A 518 -6.91 37.41 30.56
N LEU A 519 -6.35 36.35 31.14
CA LEU A 519 -6.10 35.07 30.46
C LEU A 519 -7.26 34.08 30.72
N PRO A 520 -7.82 33.41 29.70
CA PRO A 520 -9.19 32.87 29.75
C PRO A 520 -9.32 31.45 30.36
N TRP A 521 -8.56 31.12 31.42
CA TRP A 521 -8.52 29.74 31.96
C TRP A 521 -8.71 29.61 33.49
N THR A 522 -9.07 30.68 34.19
CA THR A 522 -9.44 30.62 35.62
C THR A 522 -10.87 30.10 35.80
N ARG A 523 -11.02 28.84 36.25
CA ARG A 523 -12.31 28.30 36.69
C ARG A 523 -12.73 28.92 38.03
N PRO A 524 -13.96 29.40 38.20
CA PRO A 524 -14.45 29.83 39.50
C PRO A 524 -14.82 28.61 40.36
N GLY A 525 -14.33 28.54 41.60
CA GLY A 525 -14.74 27.55 42.60
C GLY A 525 -13.66 26.61 43.11
N ALA A 526 -12.65 27.14 43.81
CA ALA A 526 -11.78 26.38 44.70
C ALA A 526 -11.30 27.27 45.87
N SER A 527 -11.96 27.16 47.02
CA SER A 527 -11.52 27.79 48.26
C SER A 527 -10.39 26.98 48.90
N VAL A 528 -9.21 27.59 49.06
CA VAL A 528 -8.08 27.00 49.81
C VAL A 528 -7.60 28.04 50.85
N PRO A 529 -7.29 27.65 52.11
CA PRO A 529 -7.08 28.61 53.19
C PRO A 529 -5.76 29.39 53.09
N ARG A 530 -5.75 30.60 53.67
CA ARG A 530 -4.53 31.37 53.93
C ARG A 530 -3.76 30.76 55.11
N GLU A 531 -2.48 30.46 54.94
CA GLU A 531 -1.50 30.65 56.03
C GLU A 531 -0.04 30.69 55.53
N PHE A 532 0.81 31.32 56.34
CA PHE A 532 2.27 31.50 56.26
C PHE A 532 2.88 32.42 55.18
N VAL A 533 3.37 33.55 55.68
CA VAL A 533 4.24 34.55 55.04
C VAL A 533 5.69 34.29 55.43
N GLN A 534 6.62 34.23 54.47
CA GLN A 534 8.00 34.73 54.61
C GLN A 534 8.55 35.17 53.23
N PRO A 535 9.22 36.33 53.11
CA PRO A 535 9.84 36.78 51.86
C PRO A 535 11.32 36.35 51.74
N ALA A 536 11.75 35.98 50.55
CA ALA A 536 13.16 35.76 50.22
C ALA A 536 13.82 37.04 49.64
N PRO A 537 15.15 37.25 49.80
CA PRO A 537 15.78 38.54 49.48
C PRO A 537 16.03 38.74 47.97
N GLN A 538 15.97 40.00 47.54
CA GLN A 538 16.35 40.41 46.18
C GLN A 538 17.88 40.55 46.04
N VAL A 539 18.44 40.09 44.92
CA VAL A 539 19.83 40.36 44.51
C VAL A 539 19.79 41.13 43.19
N PRO A 540 20.39 42.34 43.11
CA PRO A 540 20.39 43.13 41.87
C PRO A 540 21.48 42.69 40.89
N LEU A 541 21.14 42.56 39.61
CA LEU A 541 22.13 42.43 38.53
C LEU A 541 22.74 43.80 38.19
N SER A 542 24.05 43.91 38.23
CA SER A 542 24.81 45.01 37.64
C SER A 542 25.27 44.66 36.22
N LEU A 543 25.05 45.60 35.29
CA LEU A 543 25.58 45.56 33.93
C LEU A 543 26.86 46.40 33.86
N GLU A 544 27.99 45.79 33.49
CA GLU A 544 29.19 46.55 33.07
C GLU A 544 29.57 46.24 31.62
N ARG A 545 29.96 47.30 30.90
CA ARG A 545 30.51 47.23 29.54
C ARG A 545 32.03 47.18 29.63
N GLY A 546 32.65 46.17 29.02
CA GLY A 546 34.11 46.04 28.93
C GLY A 546 34.57 45.80 27.48
N SER A 547 35.42 46.70 26.97
CA SER A 547 36.00 46.71 25.63
C SER A 547 37.01 45.58 25.34
N ALA A 548 37.08 45.14 24.07
CA ALA A 548 38.18 44.32 23.51
C ALA A 548 39.47 45.17 23.33
N PRO A 549 40.69 44.57 23.29
CA PRO A 549 41.29 44.03 22.04
C PRO A 549 42.31 42.86 22.32
N PRO A 550 43.30 42.54 21.44
CA PRO A 550 43.29 42.11 20.03
C PRO A 550 43.86 40.67 19.82
N ARG A 551 44.28 40.34 18.58
CA ARG A 551 44.77 39.02 18.11
C ARG A 551 46.26 38.73 18.39
N ASP A 552 46.61 37.48 18.08
CA ASP A 552 47.92 36.92 17.67
C ASP A 552 48.88 36.37 18.75
N ALA A 553 48.96 35.03 18.84
CA ALA A 553 50.20 34.27 19.04
C ALA A 553 50.00 32.78 18.68
N GLN A 554 50.89 32.21 17.87
CA GLN A 554 51.02 30.77 17.65
C GLN A 554 51.93 30.15 18.73
N LEU A 555 51.77 28.84 19.00
CA LEU A 555 52.84 27.81 19.05
C LEU A 555 52.64 26.68 20.10
N ASN A 556 52.29 25.50 19.58
CA ASN A 556 53.09 24.25 19.65
C ASN A 556 53.25 23.42 20.95
N MET A 557 53.44 22.10 20.72
CA MET A 557 54.01 21.04 21.59
C MET A 557 53.08 20.35 22.64
N PRO A 558 53.36 19.10 23.06
CA PRO A 558 53.25 17.92 22.18
C PRO A 558 52.58 16.67 22.84
N ARG A 559 52.32 15.63 22.04
CA ARG A 559 51.91 14.29 22.51
C ARG A 559 53.03 13.57 23.26
N ARG A 560 52.70 12.83 24.33
CA ARG A 560 53.44 11.62 24.78
C ARG A 560 52.50 10.51 25.22
N ARG A 561 52.71 9.29 24.70
CA ARG A 561 52.40 8.03 25.39
C ARG A 561 53.65 7.60 26.18
N PRO A 562 53.49 6.75 27.20
CA PRO A 562 54.27 5.52 27.23
C PRO A 562 53.41 4.25 27.20
N ASP A 563 54.05 3.14 26.85
CA ASP A 563 53.53 1.77 26.87
C ASP A 563 54.17 1.00 28.07
N PRO A 564 54.13 -0.33 28.23
CA PRO A 564 53.57 -0.93 29.44
C PRO A 564 54.61 -1.73 30.25
N ARG A 565 54.09 -2.55 31.18
CA ARG A 565 54.73 -3.57 32.05
C ARG A 565 54.84 -3.14 33.52
N GLU A 566 53.96 -3.70 34.34
CA GLU A 566 54.29 -4.43 35.57
C GLU A 566 53.00 -4.97 36.22
N GLY A 567 52.93 -6.29 36.42
CA GLY A 567 52.19 -6.88 37.55
C GLY A 567 53.19 -7.14 38.71
N PRO A 568 52.88 -7.92 39.77
CA PRO A 568 51.97 -9.08 39.72
C PRO A 568 51.20 -9.41 41.05
N LEU A 569 50.60 -10.63 41.09
CA LEU A 569 50.34 -11.52 42.26
C LEU A 569 48.98 -11.54 43.02
N LEU A 570 48.32 -12.72 42.91
CA LEU A 570 47.80 -13.61 44.01
C LEU A 570 46.62 -13.15 44.91
N SER A 571 45.67 -13.97 45.38
CA SER A 571 45.30 -15.41 45.16
C SER A 571 43.82 -15.67 45.65
N PRO A 572 43.32 -16.86 46.06
CA PRO A 572 42.40 -17.65 45.21
C PRO A 572 41.04 -18.06 45.86
N ALA A 573 40.16 -18.68 45.06
CA ALA A 573 39.16 -19.65 45.51
C ALA A 573 38.92 -20.67 44.39
N ALA A 574 38.66 -21.94 44.74
CA ALA A 574 38.86 -23.08 43.84
C ALA A 574 37.63 -24.00 43.65
N ASP A 575 37.76 -24.87 42.64
CA ASP A 575 37.15 -26.19 42.48
C ASP A 575 35.63 -26.34 42.30
N HIS A 576 35.23 -26.63 41.05
CA HIS A 576 34.91 -28.00 40.62
C HIS A 576 34.79 -28.09 39.08
N TRP A 577 34.58 -29.31 38.54
CA TRP A 577 34.38 -29.68 37.11
C TRP A 577 35.63 -29.98 36.26
N GLY A 578 36.30 -31.10 36.59
CA GLY A 578 37.22 -31.79 35.67
C GLY A 578 36.70 -33.19 35.30
N ASP A 579 35.79 -33.30 34.32
CA ASP A 579 35.42 -34.60 33.71
C ASP A 579 34.80 -34.52 32.29
N ALA A 580 34.77 -33.34 31.66
CA ALA A 580 34.08 -33.14 30.37
C ALA A 580 34.94 -33.33 29.11
N GLU A 581 36.28 -33.26 29.20
CA GLU A 581 37.13 -33.15 28.00
C GLU A 581 37.49 -34.48 27.32
N LYS A 582 37.45 -35.62 28.02
CA LYS A 582 37.76 -36.94 27.42
C LYS A 582 36.67 -37.50 26.49
N LEU A 583 35.48 -36.90 26.48
CA LEU A 583 34.37 -37.29 25.58
C LEU A 583 34.27 -36.42 24.32
N LYS A 584 34.99 -35.30 24.24
CA LYS A 584 34.91 -34.37 23.10
C LYS A 584 35.80 -34.79 21.93
N GLY A 585 37.06 -35.14 22.22
CA GLY A 585 38.06 -35.53 21.20
C GLY A 585 37.77 -36.83 20.41
N ARG A 586 36.80 -37.66 20.85
CA ARG A 586 36.34 -38.85 20.10
C ARG A 586 35.10 -38.62 19.22
N ARG A 587 34.45 -37.45 19.28
CA ARG A 587 33.34 -37.10 18.37
C ARG A 587 33.81 -36.25 17.19
N GLU A 588 34.78 -35.36 17.40
CA GLU A 588 35.29 -34.46 16.34
C GLU A 588 36.11 -35.18 15.26
N THR A 589 36.69 -36.35 15.57
CA THR A 589 37.40 -37.24 14.63
C THR A 589 36.51 -38.21 13.86
N ALA A 590 35.23 -38.36 14.23
CA ALA A 590 34.25 -39.10 13.43
C ALA A 590 33.52 -38.15 12.45
N PHE A 591 33.15 -36.95 12.92
CA PHE A 591 32.36 -35.99 12.14
C PHE A 591 33.11 -35.37 10.96
N THR A 592 34.44 -35.38 10.99
CA THR A 592 35.30 -34.87 9.89
C THR A 592 35.45 -35.86 8.74
N ARG A 593 35.30 -37.17 8.98
CA ARG A 593 35.48 -38.21 7.94
C ARG A 593 34.25 -38.38 7.05
N ASP A 594 33.07 -38.09 7.58
CA ASP A 594 31.81 -38.08 6.83
C ASP A 594 31.62 -36.79 6.00
N GLN A 595 32.37 -35.71 6.28
CA GLN A 595 32.34 -34.49 5.47
C GLN A 595 33.25 -34.54 4.23
N GLU A 596 34.39 -35.24 4.28
CA GLU A 596 35.24 -35.42 3.09
C GLU A 596 34.63 -36.36 2.04
N THR A 597 33.72 -37.27 2.43
CA THR A 597 32.99 -38.13 1.47
C THR A 597 31.69 -37.53 0.93
N ALA A 598 31.20 -36.43 1.53
CA ALA A 598 30.04 -35.68 1.03
C ALA A 598 30.41 -34.53 0.07
N ALA A 599 31.70 -34.19 -0.05
CA ALA A 599 32.17 -33.02 -0.81
C ALA A 599 32.42 -33.29 -2.31
N ASP A 600 32.60 -34.55 -2.73
CA ASP A 600 32.86 -34.94 -4.13
C ASP A 600 31.61 -35.48 -4.88
N GLY A 601 30.44 -35.42 -4.24
CA GLY A 601 29.17 -35.89 -4.79
C GLY A 601 28.45 -34.86 -5.68
N GLY A 602 28.91 -34.70 -6.93
CA GLY A 602 28.21 -33.87 -7.93
C GLY A 602 26.78 -34.37 -8.18
N ALA A 603 25.76 -33.61 -7.73
CA ALA A 603 24.36 -33.97 -7.86
C ALA A 603 23.84 -33.82 -9.31
N GLY A 604 24.14 -34.83 -10.15
CA GLY A 604 23.60 -34.94 -11.49
C GLY A 604 22.11 -35.31 -11.55
N PRO A 605 21.52 -35.38 -12.77
CA PRO A 605 20.08 -35.56 -13.01
C PRO A 605 19.44 -36.83 -12.42
N GLU A 606 20.23 -37.81 -11.99
CA GLU A 606 19.71 -39.08 -11.44
C GLU A 606 19.12 -38.94 -10.03
N SER A 607 19.59 -37.96 -9.25
CA SER A 607 19.10 -37.72 -7.88
C SER A 607 17.59 -37.42 -7.84
N TYR A 608 17.08 -36.70 -8.85
CA TYR A 608 15.66 -36.40 -9.00
C TYR A 608 14.83 -37.65 -9.33
N LYS A 609 15.33 -38.53 -10.23
CA LYS A 609 14.66 -39.80 -10.55
C LYS A 609 14.56 -40.73 -9.34
N ALA A 610 15.62 -40.81 -8.52
CA ALA A 610 15.61 -41.58 -7.28
C ALA A 610 14.60 -41.02 -6.25
N ALA A 611 14.51 -39.69 -6.12
CA ALA A 611 13.52 -39.05 -5.25
C ALA A 611 12.08 -39.27 -5.74
N LEU A 612 11.85 -39.16 -7.06
CA LEU A 612 10.54 -39.40 -7.68
C LEU A 612 10.10 -40.86 -7.53
N ALA A 613 10.99 -41.83 -7.78
CA ALA A 613 10.71 -43.25 -7.59
C ALA A 613 10.39 -43.58 -6.11
N ARG A 614 11.08 -42.93 -5.16
CA ARG A 614 10.80 -43.07 -3.72
C ARG A 614 9.46 -42.46 -3.32
N TRP A 615 9.04 -41.36 -3.94
CA TRP A 615 7.71 -40.80 -3.72
C TRP A 615 6.61 -41.66 -4.33
N GLN A 616 6.84 -42.21 -5.52
CA GLN A 616 5.91 -43.13 -6.20
C GLN A 616 5.73 -44.44 -5.41
N SER A 617 6.79 -45.03 -4.85
CA SER A 617 6.67 -46.23 -4.02
C SER A 617 5.95 -45.98 -2.69
N LEU A 618 6.16 -44.82 -2.05
CA LEU A 618 5.38 -44.40 -0.89
C LEU A 618 3.90 -44.18 -1.21
N ARG A 619 3.57 -43.69 -2.42
CA ARG A 619 2.18 -43.52 -2.88
C ARG A 619 1.50 -44.86 -3.21
N GLN A 620 2.24 -45.85 -3.71
CA GLN A 620 1.73 -47.21 -3.97
C GLN A 620 1.60 -48.06 -2.70
N ALA A 621 2.37 -47.74 -1.64
CA ALA A 621 2.29 -48.41 -0.34
C ALA A 621 1.15 -47.91 0.57
N ALA A 622 0.43 -46.85 0.18
CA ALA A 622 -0.72 -46.32 0.93
C ALA A 622 -2.01 -47.09 0.55
N PRO A 623 -2.68 -47.80 1.48
CA PRO A 623 -3.95 -48.44 1.18
C PRO A 623 -5.04 -47.38 0.96
N ALA A 624 -5.90 -47.63 -0.03
CA ALA A 624 -7.02 -46.73 -0.34
C ALA A 624 -7.99 -46.64 0.86
N PRO A 625 -8.56 -45.44 1.15
CA PRO A 625 -9.58 -45.31 2.19
C PRO A 625 -10.85 -46.05 1.76
N GLY A 626 -11.20 -47.11 2.50
CA GLY A 626 -12.48 -47.78 2.37
C GLY A 626 -13.65 -46.90 2.86
N PRO A 627 -14.91 -47.23 2.50
CA PRO A 627 -16.06 -46.44 2.89
C PRO A 627 -16.23 -46.41 4.41
N THR A 628 -16.24 -45.22 4.99
CA THR A 628 -16.40 -45.03 6.43
C THR A 628 -17.80 -45.39 6.89
N ALA A 629 -17.93 -46.56 7.52
CA ALA A 629 -19.09 -46.91 8.32
C ALA A 629 -19.17 -45.97 9.54
N THR A 630 -20.36 -45.42 9.79
CA THR A 630 -20.65 -44.62 10.98
C THR A 630 -20.85 -45.51 12.20
N THR A 631 -20.08 -45.26 13.27
CA THR A 631 -20.35 -45.80 14.62
C THR A 631 -20.57 -44.67 15.62
N PRO A 632 -21.52 -44.82 16.56
CA PRO A 632 -22.05 -43.68 17.33
C PRO A 632 -21.20 -43.32 18.55
N THR A 633 -21.24 -42.05 18.92
CA THR A 633 -20.64 -41.54 20.16
C THR A 633 -21.49 -41.94 21.38
N PRO A 634 -20.91 -42.37 22.52
CA PRO A 634 -21.70 -42.72 23.71
C PRO A 634 -22.26 -41.46 24.40
N GLY A 635 -23.53 -41.51 24.80
CA GLY A 635 -24.17 -40.45 25.57
C GLY A 635 -23.89 -40.52 27.08
N LEU A 636 -24.05 -39.38 27.75
CA LEU A 636 -24.18 -39.23 29.20
C LEU A 636 -25.46 -38.42 29.51
N PRO A 637 -26.06 -38.56 30.70
CA PRO A 637 -27.52 -38.66 30.79
C PRO A 637 -28.20 -37.34 31.11
N THR A 638 -29.46 -37.23 30.69
CA THR A 638 -30.42 -36.29 31.27
C THR A 638 -31.39 -37.06 32.16
N ALA A 639 -31.68 -36.48 33.33
CA ALA A 639 -32.76 -36.91 34.20
C ALA A 639 -33.31 -35.68 34.91
N HIS A 640 -34.58 -35.35 34.68
CA HIS A 640 -35.56 -35.10 35.73
C HIS A 640 -36.97 -34.98 35.12
N ASP A 641 -37.91 -35.73 35.67
CA ASP A 641 -39.33 -35.69 35.34
C ASP A 641 -39.99 -34.33 35.69
N VAL A 642 -41.15 -34.05 35.08
CA VAL A 642 -42.43 -33.99 35.80
C VAL A 642 -43.61 -33.91 34.81
N ARG A 643 -44.70 -34.62 35.15
CA ARG A 643 -45.97 -34.68 34.41
C ARG A 643 -46.76 -33.36 34.48
N THR A 644 -47.55 -33.07 33.44
CA THR A 644 -49.01 -32.81 33.51
C THR A 644 -49.61 -32.65 32.10
N ALA A 645 -50.93 -32.79 31.96
CA ALA A 645 -51.71 -32.81 30.70
C ALA A 645 -52.99 -31.92 30.86
N PRO A 646 -54.04 -31.97 30.00
CA PRO A 646 -54.16 -32.11 28.54
C PRO A 646 -55.09 -31.05 27.87
N GLY A 647 -55.33 -31.17 26.55
CA GLY A 647 -56.44 -30.53 25.80
C GLY A 647 -55.95 -29.52 24.75
N SER A 648 -56.47 -29.42 23.52
CA SER A 648 -57.50 -30.19 22.77
C SER A 648 -57.23 -29.99 21.25
N SER A 649 -57.96 -30.50 20.24
CA SER A 649 -59.28 -31.15 20.12
C SER A 649 -59.33 -32.03 18.85
N THR A 650 -60.51 -32.57 18.50
CA THR A 650 -60.82 -33.32 17.25
C THR A 650 -62.28 -33.02 16.80
N PRO A 651 -62.74 -33.52 15.65
CA PRO A 651 -62.13 -33.50 14.31
C PRO A 651 -63.01 -32.56 13.43
N PRO A 652 -63.92 -32.96 12.50
CA PRO A 652 -64.02 -34.08 11.54
C PRO A 652 -63.37 -33.68 10.18
N ASP A 653 -63.59 -34.24 8.97
CA ASP A 653 -64.50 -35.25 8.39
C ASP A 653 -63.78 -36.04 7.25
N ASP A 654 -64.43 -37.07 6.68
CA ASP A 654 -64.08 -37.79 5.43
C ASP A 654 -65.36 -37.81 4.55
N PRO A 655 -65.32 -37.69 3.19
CA PRO A 655 -65.20 -38.90 2.38
C PRO A 655 -64.48 -38.76 1.02
N GLY A 656 -63.65 -39.76 0.70
CA GLY A 656 -64.01 -40.62 -0.45
C GLY A 656 -63.10 -40.68 -1.70
N HIS A 657 -63.08 -41.90 -2.25
CA HIS A 657 -62.73 -42.30 -3.62
C HIS A 657 -61.27 -42.39 -4.07
N THR A 658 -60.72 -43.58 -3.78
CA THR A 658 -59.83 -44.36 -4.65
C THR A 658 -60.16 -44.30 -6.16
N VAL A 659 -59.16 -44.12 -7.01
CA VAL A 659 -58.90 -44.93 -8.23
C VAL A 659 -57.39 -44.96 -8.51
N SER A 660 -56.84 -46.16 -8.77
CA SER A 660 -55.44 -46.39 -9.15
C SER A 660 -55.21 -46.21 -10.66
N ALA A 661 -54.01 -45.79 -11.06
CA ALA A 661 -53.47 -46.08 -12.40
C ALA A 661 -51.93 -46.16 -12.36
N GLU A 662 -51.38 -47.26 -12.88
CA GLU A 662 -49.95 -47.59 -12.95
C GLU A 662 -49.22 -46.91 -14.12
N PRO A 663 -47.86 -46.88 -14.12
CA PRO A 663 -47.07 -46.26 -15.19
C PRO A 663 -46.95 -47.15 -16.45
N PRO A 664 -46.67 -46.58 -17.63
CA PRO A 664 -46.44 -47.32 -18.87
C PRO A 664 -45.06 -48.02 -18.91
N PRO A 665 -44.91 -49.08 -19.73
CA PRO A 665 -43.84 -50.07 -19.56
C PRO A 665 -42.59 -49.85 -20.42
N ILE A 666 -41.53 -50.57 -20.03
CA ILE A 666 -40.29 -50.79 -20.80
C ILE A 666 -40.58 -51.70 -22.00
N VAL A 667 -40.03 -51.38 -23.18
CA VAL A 667 -39.89 -52.31 -24.31
C VAL A 667 -38.45 -52.24 -24.84
N ASP A 668 -37.85 -53.41 -25.04
CA ASP A 668 -36.48 -53.62 -25.50
C ASP A 668 -36.43 -53.73 -27.03
N ALA A 669 -35.47 -53.07 -27.68
CA ALA A 669 -35.24 -53.13 -29.12
C ALA A 669 -33.82 -52.66 -29.53
N THR A 670 -32.88 -53.61 -29.61
CA THR A 670 -31.78 -53.71 -30.59
C THR A 670 -31.13 -52.42 -31.17
N ALA A 671 -29.84 -52.22 -30.87
CA ALA A 671 -28.98 -51.14 -31.38
C ALA A 671 -28.68 -51.19 -32.90
N PRO A 672 -28.11 -50.12 -33.47
CA PRO A 672 -26.65 -50.09 -33.61
C PRO A 672 -25.97 -48.76 -33.21
N GLN A 673 -24.64 -48.83 -33.01
CA GLN A 673 -23.74 -47.78 -32.52
C GLN A 673 -23.51 -46.62 -33.51
N PRO A 674 -23.10 -45.42 -33.03
CA PRO A 674 -22.89 -44.22 -33.86
C PRO A 674 -21.59 -44.25 -34.69
N PRO A 675 -21.48 -43.44 -35.77
CA PRO A 675 -20.31 -43.41 -36.65
C PRO A 675 -19.10 -42.69 -36.02
N MET A 676 -17.90 -43.21 -36.31
CA MET A 676 -16.62 -42.59 -35.91
C MET A 676 -16.26 -41.34 -36.74
N PRO A 677 -15.47 -40.39 -36.18
CA PRO A 677 -14.94 -39.26 -36.94
C PRO A 677 -13.87 -39.70 -37.98
N PRO A 678 -13.69 -38.94 -39.07
CA PRO A 678 -12.79 -39.32 -40.16
C PRO A 678 -11.31 -39.20 -39.80
N ALA A 679 -10.52 -40.15 -40.28
CA ALA A 679 -9.07 -40.22 -40.07
C ALA A 679 -8.28 -39.29 -41.00
N TRP A 680 -7.08 -38.91 -40.56
CA TRP A 680 -6.04 -38.23 -41.34
C TRP A 680 -5.63 -39.06 -42.57
N PRO A 681 -5.50 -38.48 -43.78
CA PRO A 681 -4.94 -39.19 -44.93
C PRO A 681 -3.40 -39.25 -44.84
N GLY A 682 -2.86 -40.46 -44.94
CA GLY A 682 -1.43 -40.74 -45.01
C GLY A 682 -0.85 -40.69 -46.43
N GLU A 683 0.47 -40.87 -46.51
CA GLU A 683 1.32 -40.69 -47.70
C GLU A 683 1.08 -41.70 -48.85
N ALA A 684 1.34 -41.27 -50.09
CA ALA A 684 1.72 -42.17 -51.18
C ALA A 684 2.61 -41.51 -52.28
N ARG A 685 3.92 -41.85 -52.23
CA ARG A 685 4.85 -42.10 -53.37
C ARG A 685 5.16 -40.98 -54.42
N ARG A 686 6.40 -40.44 -54.34
CA ARG A 686 7.57 -40.53 -55.28
C ARG A 686 7.32 -40.50 -56.83
N PRO A 687 8.27 -40.01 -57.69
CA PRO A 687 9.74 -40.08 -57.48
C PRO A 687 10.63 -38.90 -58.00
N GLY A 688 11.92 -38.94 -57.65
CA GLY A 688 13.03 -38.45 -58.51
C GLY A 688 14.02 -37.46 -57.87
N GLY A 689 15.32 -37.74 -57.97
CA GLY A 689 16.38 -36.71 -57.87
C GLY A 689 17.28 -36.72 -56.61
N GLU A 690 18.42 -37.37 -56.75
CA GLU A 690 19.78 -36.98 -56.35
C GLU A 690 20.04 -35.47 -56.06
N GLN A 691 21.06 -35.02 -55.29
CA GLN A 691 22.25 -35.64 -54.67
C GLN A 691 22.85 -34.67 -53.59
N THR A 692 23.67 -35.20 -52.67
CA THR A 692 24.81 -34.56 -51.94
C THR A 692 24.79 -33.06 -51.52
N ALA A 693 25.06 -32.78 -50.24
CA ALA A 693 26.38 -32.33 -49.74
C ALA A 693 26.30 -31.66 -48.35
N GLN A 694 27.40 -31.73 -47.58
CA GLN A 694 27.58 -31.04 -46.29
C GLN A 694 28.38 -29.75 -46.48
N GLU A 695 27.94 -28.65 -45.88
CA GLU A 695 28.76 -27.51 -45.47
C GLU A 695 28.18 -27.01 -44.12
N GLY A 696 28.92 -26.45 -43.17
CA GLY A 696 30.29 -25.95 -43.23
C GLY A 696 30.38 -24.58 -42.55
N GLU A 697 30.47 -24.54 -41.22
CA GLU A 697 30.85 -23.34 -40.45
C GLU A 697 32.32 -22.96 -40.70
N PRO A 698 32.84 -21.77 -40.30
CA PRO A 698 32.17 -20.58 -39.73
C PRO A 698 32.71 -19.20 -40.25
N SER A 699 32.35 -18.12 -39.55
CA SER A 699 33.16 -16.92 -39.23
C SER A 699 33.07 -15.58 -40.03
N ASP A 700 33.28 -14.52 -39.25
CA ASP A 700 33.76 -13.14 -39.53
C ASP A 700 32.89 -12.06 -40.21
N THR A 701 32.44 -11.12 -39.36
CA THR A 701 32.30 -9.66 -39.55
C THR A 701 33.59 -8.98 -40.09
N PRO A 702 33.61 -7.67 -40.49
CA PRO A 702 32.59 -6.61 -40.34
C PRO A 702 32.34 -5.73 -41.60
N GLY A 703 31.40 -4.78 -41.53
CA GLY A 703 31.58 -3.51 -42.25
C GLY A 703 30.35 -2.72 -42.75
N ASN A 704 30.27 -1.47 -42.27
CA ASN A 704 29.91 -0.28 -43.04
C ASN A 704 28.47 0.01 -43.55
N VAL A 705 27.86 1.00 -42.85
CA VAL A 705 27.58 2.36 -43.39
C VAL A 705 26.42 2.54 -44.42
N VAL A 706 25.36 3.17 -43.92
CA VAL A 706 24.55 4.25 -44.57
C VAL A 706 23.61 3.89 -45.74
N ARG A 707 22.29 3.95 -45.47
CA ARG A 707 21.43 5.12 -45.81
C ARG A 707 19.98 4.98 -45.31
N LEU A 708 19.45 6.04 -44.70
CA LEU A 708 18.01 6.36 -44.77
C LEU A 708 17.69 6.86 -46.19
N PRO A 709 16.46 6.69 -46.67
CA PRO A 709 15.58 7.86 -46.63
C PRO A 709 14.13 7.57 -46.19
N LEU A 710 13.54 8.63 -45.64
CA LEU A 710 12.12 8.76 -45.32
C LEU A 710 11.20 8.53 -46.54
N SER A 711 10.07 7.85 -46.36
CA SER A 711 8.79 8.41 -46.83
C SER A 711 7.54 7.86 -46.10
N ARG A 712 6.74 8.80 -45.59
CA ARG A 712 5.26 8.85 -45.54
C ARG A 712 4.44 7.62 -45.09
N ARG A 713 3.86 7.78 -43.88
CA ARG A 713 2.44 7.61 -43.48
C ARG A 713 1.40 7.59 -44.63
N PRO A 714 0.17 7.04 -44.46
CA PRO A 714 -0.64 7.02 -43.22
C PRO A 714 -0.10 6.20 -42.04
#